data_AF-A0A368Y1T5-F1
#
_entry.id   AF-A0A368Y1T5-F1
#
_cell.length_a   1.000
_cell.length_b   1.000
_cell.length_c   1.000
_cell.angle_alpha   90.00
_cell.angle_beta   90.00
_cell.angle_gamma   90.00
#
_symmetry.space_group_name_H-M   'P 1'
#
loop_
_entity.id
_entity.type
_entity.pdbx_description
1 polymer ?
#
loop_
_entity_poly.entity_id
_entity_poly.type
_entity_poly.pdbx_seq_one_letter_code
_entity_poly.pdbx_strand_id
1 'polypeptide(L)'
;MTAADAPIVVVGAGQAAARAAQALRGAGYGGGLVVVGAEAHRPYERPPLSKAVLCEAQEPALDVLAPAQFEGCGLTFISGARAERLDLAQRTVHLGDGRVLAYRQCLLATGGRARVLAALPPGTPRVHYLRSLDDARRLRSALAPGVRLAVVGGGFLGLEAAASAQALGAQATVVESAPALLSRFLPADASAWLADAARGRGVTLRLGRALREAKVDARGVQLVLDDGAVVQADEVLVAIGLEPETELARAAGLQIDARNGGIAVDAQCRSSDPQVFAAGDCASQFNPHLGLQLRLESWQNANEQARAAAAGMLGLPQPVVPYPWFWTDQGPHNLQMLGLAAPDLAYVRRGDPAANAQALWIGHRAGVPVHGIALNAGGELRALRALFDARTPFDPDAFVAHAGPLRAWVKATQAVAWRFPGGTPMYQSQTVIGITDASKNVPLDGCVWPADALNTIPDWVYTSQPLYDSEMEKIFRGATWNYVALEAEIPNVGDYKRSYVGATPVVVARAEDGSIAVFENRCAHRGAEFCRHNQGNAKEFVCPYHQWSYDLKGNLQGVPFKRGVNKAGGMPKDFRNADHGTRQLRVATRHGVVFASYSDTVEPLEDYLTPEILDEFDTTFTGKKLKVLGYYRNELPCNWKMYHENLKDPYHATLLHSFLVVFGLLVAGNKSTMFADTVHGRHGFMGSAKSEDKYASVSEENKKEMRSFHDGLRLQDERFLDFVREFDSPWSVTMMTVWPNLIVQREMNTLGVRQIIPNGPNSMVMQWTMFGYEDDTPEMQRHRLRQGNLMGPAGFLGLEDNEAMKFVQEGVRRSSTGINHIKLDPGRVGTSESLISEAAIRAMYIYYRQVMGLPVEGGAA
;
A
#
# COMPACT_ATOMS: atom_id res chain seq x y z
N MET A 1 -32.74 28.29 -21.67
CA MET A 1 -31.58 27.39 -21.81
C MET A 1 -31.82 26.19 -20.94
N THR A 2 -31.67 24.98 -21.46
CA THR A 2 -31.65 23.78 -20.62
C THR A 2 -30.31 23.75 -19.84
N ALA A 3 -30.22 22.99 -18.75
CA ALA A 3 -28.96 22.84 -18.02
C ALA A 3 -27.83 22.24 -18.90
N ALA A 4 -28.17 21.63 -20.04
CA ALA A 4 -27.20 21.11 -21.02
C ALA A 4 -26.57 22.22 -21.88
N ASP A 5 -27.25 23.34 -22.08
CA ASP A 5 -26.76 24.48 -22.90
C ASP A 5 -25.91 25.47 -22.10
N ALA A 6 -25.88 25.35 -20.78
CA ALA A 6 -25.11 26.21 -19.89
C ALA A 6 -23.60 26.04 -20.08
N PRO A 7 -22.77 27.07 -19.87
CA PRO A 7 -21.33 26.96 -20.05
C PRO A 7 -20.68 26.05 -18.99
N ILE A 8 -19.43 25.62 -19.23
CA ILE A 8 -18.54 25.23 -18.13
C ILE A 8 -18.11 26.52 -17.42
N VAL A 9 -18.21 26.54 -16.10
CA VAL A 9 -17.68 27.63 -15.27
C VAL A 9 -16.45 27.14 -14.51
N VAL A 10 -15.35 27.88 -14.61
CA VAL A 10 -14.12 27.66 -13.84
C VAL A 10 -14.00 28.78 -12.81
N VAL A 11 -14.05 28.41 -11.53
CA VAL A 11 -13.90 29.34 -10.39
C VAL A 11 -12.46 29.33 -9.94
N GLY A 12 -11.79 30.47 -10.10
CA GLY A 12 -10.35 30.64 -9.95
C GLY A 12 -9.71 30.97 -11.30
N ALA A 13 -8.65 31.78 -11.26
CA ALA A 13 -7.92 32.26 -12.45
C ALA A 13 -6.41 32.02 -12.32
N GLY A 14 -6.00 30.91 -11.70
CA GLY A 14 -4.59 30.52 -11.57
C GLY A 14 -4.11 29.52 -12.63
N GLN A 15 -2.96 28.88 -12.35
CA GLN A 15 -2.35 27.85 -13.19
C GLN A 15 -3.34 26.75 -13.61
N ALA A 16 -4.05 26.15 -12.65
CA ALA A 16 -5.00 25.07 -12.92
C ALA A 16 -6.15 25.51 -13.83
N ALA A 17 -6.66 26.74 -13.66
CA ALA A 17 -7.74 27.27 -14.47
C ALA A 17 -7.33 27.47 -15.93
N ALA A 18 -6.17 28.11 -16.16
CA ALA A 18 -5.66 28.35 -17.51
C ALA A 18 -5.35 27.03 -18.24
N ARG A 19 -4.73 26.06 -17.55
CA ARG A 19 -4.46 24.74 -18.14
C ARG A 19 -5.73 23.94 -18.38
N ALA A 20 -6.76 24.07 -17.54
CA ALA A 20 -8.04 23.41 -17.76
C ALA A 20 -8.74 24.00 -18.98
N ALA A 21 -8.73 25.33 -19.16
CA ALA A 21 -9.26 25.99 -20.34
C ALA A 21 -8.56 25.53 -21.62
N GLN A 22 -7.23 25.50 -21.62
CA GLN A 22 -6.43 24.97 -22.74
C GLN A 22 -6.76 23.49 -23.02
N ALA A 23 -6.85 22.65 -21.99
CA ALA A 23 -7.13 21.23 -22.15
C ALA A 23 -8.54 20.95 -22.66
N LEU A 24 -9.55 21.66 -22.16
CA LEU A 24 -10.94 21.55 -22.64
C LEU A 24 -11.04 21.89 -24.14
N ARG A 25 -10.40 22.99 -24.56
CA ARG A 25 -10.40 23.39 -25.98
C ARG A 25 -9.58 22.44 -26.84
N GLY A 26 -8.40 22.02 -26.39
CA GLY A 26 -7.59 21.02 -27.08
C GLY A 26 -8.28 19.67 -27.24
N ALA A 27 -9.17 19.30 -26.32
CA ALA A 27 -9.98 18.08 -26.37
C ALA A 27 -11.31 18.24 -27.15
N GLY A 28 -11.54 19.37 -27.82
CA GLY A 28 -12.67 19.57 -28.71
C GLY A 28 -13.95 20.09 -28.06
N TYR A 29 -13.91 20.62 -26.83
CA TYR A 29 -15.08 21.25 -26.23
C TYR A 29 -15.47 22.54 -26.96
N GLY A 30 -16.58 22.50 -27.71
CA GLY A 30 -17.11 23.64 -28.48
C GLY A 30 -18.11 24.54 -27.75
N GLY A 31 -18.55 24.20 -26.53
CA GLY A 31 -19.55 24.98 -25.80
C GLY A 31 -18.97 26.20 -25.05
N GLY A 32 -19.85 26.97 -24.42
CA GLY A 32 -19.48 28.14 -23.62
C GLY A 32 -18.51 27.79 -22.48
N LEU A 33 -17.52 28.64 -22.25
CA LEU A 33 -16.52 28.49 -21.18
C LEU A 33 -16.35 29.85 -20.49
N VAL A 34 -16.55 29.88 -19.18
CA VAL A 34 -16.38 31.08 -18.36
C VAL A 34 -15.29 30.82 -17.33
N VAL A 35 -14.32 31.71 -17.20
CA VAL A 35 -13.31 31.69 -16.14
C VAL A 35 -13.50 32.93 -15.29
N VAL A 36 -13.68 32.76 -13.98
CA VAL A 36 -13.86 33.86 -13.03
C VAL A 36 -12.75 33.86 -11.99
N GLY A 37 -12.16 35.02 -11.73
CA GLY A 37 -11.09 35.19 -10.74
C GLY A 37 -11.29 36.45 -9.90
N ALA A 38 -10.91 36.38 -8.62
CA ALA A 38 -10.94 37.51 -7.70
C ALA A 38 -9.83 38.55 -7.99
N GLU A 39 -8.71 38.13 -8.59
CA GLU A 39 -7.64 39.04 -8.99
C GLU A 39 -8.01 39.79 -10.28
N ALA A 40 -7.50 41.02 -10.44
CA ALA A 40 -7.72 41.82 -11.64
C ALA A 40 -6.91 41.34 -12.87
N HIS A 41 -5.91 40.48 -12.64
CA HIS A 41 -4.96 40.02 -13.64
C HIS A 41 -5.47 38.78 -14.39
N ARG A 42 -5.02 38.60 -15.64
CA ARG A 42 -5.16 37.31 -16.36
C ARG A 42 -4.41 36.20 -15.62
N PRO A 43 -4.70 34.91 -15.87
CA PRO A 43 -3.94 33.84 -15.26
C PRO A 43 -2.44 33.92 -15.50
N TYR A 44 -1.66 33.90 -14.42
CA TYR A 44 -0.21 34.03 -14.44
C TYR A 44 0.49 32.96 -13.57
N GLU A 45 1.77 32.71 -13.84
CA GLU A 45 2.63 31.80 -13.09
C GLU A 45 3.04 32.45 -11.76
N ARG A 46 2.78 31.75 -10.65
CA ARG A 46 3.15 32.20 -9.31
C ARG A 46 4.61 31.94 -8.90
N PRO A 47 5.34 30.92 -9.39
CA PRO A 47 6.73 30.67 -8.96
C PRO A 47 7.72 31.85 -9.12
N PRO A 48 7.61 32.73 -10.13
CA PRO A 48 8.49 33.90 -10.24
C PRO A 48 8.23 35.00 -9.19
N LEU A 49 7.07 34.97 -8.49
CA LEU A 49 6.66 36.04 -7.56
C LEU A 49 7.61 36.22 -6.37
N SER A 50 8.32 35.17 -5.94
CA SER A 50 9.32 35.20 -4.86
C SER A 50 10.75 35.35 -5.38
N LYS A 51 10.93 35.40 -6.70
CA LYS A 51 12.22 35.34 -7.41
C LYS A 51 12.37 36.57 -8.32
N ALA A 52 12.28 36.37 -9.64
CA ALA A 52 12.48 37.39 -10.66
C ALA A 52 11.63 38.65 -10.44
N VAL A 53 10.34 38.52 -10.08
CA VAL A 53 9.47 39.67 -9.81
C VAL A 53 9.97 40.49 -8.60
N LEU A 54 10.56 39.84 -7.60
CA LEU A 54 11.10 40.52 -6.43
C LEU A 54 12.46 41.14 -6.66
N CYS A 55 13.34 40.60 -7.52
CA CYS A 55 14.73 41.05 -7.59
C CYS A 55 15.16 41.64 -8.94
N GLU A 56 14.55 41.28 -10.07
CA GLU A 56 14.96 41.77 -11.39
C GLU A 56 14.56 43.24 -11.61
N ALA A 57 15.32 43.93 -12.47
CA ALA A 57 15.08 45.33 -12.78
C ALA A 57 13.79 45.54 -13.60
N GLN A 58 13.46 44.57 -14.44
CA GLN A 58 12.23 44.53 -15.24
C GLN A 58 11.39 43.35 -14.79
N GLU A 59 10.08 43.56 -14.66
CA GLU A 59 9.16 42.47 -14.31
C GLU A 59 9.12 41.45 -15.47
N PRO A 60 9.32 40.15 -15.21
CA PRO A 60 9.31 39.12 -16.25
C PRO A 60 7.90 38.92 -16.82
N ALA A 61 7.80 38.29 -17.99
CA ALA A 61 6.53 37.78 -18.49
C ALA A 61 6.05 36.62 -17.60
N LEU A 62 4.79 36.69 -17.15
CA LEU A 62 4.23 35.72 -16.20
C LEU A 62 3.08 34.90 -16.79
N ASP A 63 2.72 35.07 -18.06
CA ASP A 63 1.54 34.44 -18.63
C ASP A 63 1.60 32.90 -18.55
N VAL A 64 0.54 32.25 -18.01
CA VAL A 64 0.45 30.77 -18.05
C VAL A 64 0.30 30.26 -19.48
N LEU A 65 -0.44 31.02 -20.29
CA LEU A 65 -0.67 30.81 -21.70
C LEU A 65 -0.29 32.10 -22.42
N ALA A 66 0.48 32.00 -23.50
CA ALA A 66 0.79 33.18 -24.31
C ALA A 66 -0.51 33.89 -24.76
N PRO A 67 -0.53 35.23 -24.93
CA PRO A 67 -1.76 35.98 -25.20
C PRO A 67 -2.62 35.40 -26.33
N ALA A 68 -2.01 35.04 -27.46
CA ALA A 68 -2.72 34.41 -28.59
C ALA A 68 -3.33 33.04 -28.25
N GLN A 69 -2.70 32.24 -27.39
CA GLN A 69 -3.23 30.95 -26.94
C GLN A 69 -4.42 31.15 -25.98
N PHE A 70 -4.33 32.14 -25.09
CA PHE A 70 -5.42 32.47 -24.18
C PHE A 70 -6.65 32.99 -24.95
N GLU A 71 -6.45 33.90 -25.91
CA GLU A 71 -7.50 34.40 -26.80
C GLU A 71 -8.08 33.28 -27.67
N GLY A 72 -7.22 32.40 -28.19
CA GLY A 72 -7.63 31.21 -28.93
C GLY A 72 -8.47 30.21 -28.14
N CYS A 73 -8.51 30.31 -26.80
CA CYS A 73 -9.42 29.50 -26.00
C CYS A 73 -10.88 29.97 -26.10
N GLY A 74 -11.18 31.15 -26.67
CA GLY A 74 -12.56 31.62 -26.88
C GLY A 74 -13.42 31.52 -25.62
N LEU A 75 -12.91 32.04 -24.50
CA LEU A 75 -13.56 32.00 -23.19
C LEU A 75 -14.06 33.40 -22.79
N THR A 76 -15.07 33.45 -21.93
CA THR A 76 -15.44 34.67 -21.22
C THR A 76 -14.62 34.77 -19.94
N PHE A 77 -13.75 35.77 -19.84
CA PHE A 77 -12.95 36.01 -18.65
C PHE A 77 -13.58 37.10 -17.78
N ILE A 78 -13.81 36.78 -16.52
CA ILE A 78 -14.34 37.71 -15.51
C ILE A 78 -13.26 37.91 -14.45
N SER A 79 -12.54 39.04 -14.52
CA SER A 79 -11.53 39.44 -13.54
C SER A 79 -12.12 40.27 -12.41
N GLY A 80 -11.44 40.32 -11.27
CA GLY A 80 -11.80 41.18 -10.13
C GLY A 80 -13.12 40.81 -9.44
N ALA A 81 -13.66 39.61 -9.66
CA ALA A 81 -14.93 39.17 -9.08
C ALA A 81 -14.74 37.89 -8.28
N ARG A 82 -15.02 37.95 -6.97
CA ARG A 82 -14.97 36.77 -6.08
C ARG A 82 -16.26 35.97 -6.21
N ALA A 83 -16.14 34.65 -6.34
CA ALA A 83 -17.27 33.74 -6.17
C ALA A 83 -17.57 33.57 -4.67
N GLU A 84 -18.81 33.81 -4.27
CA GLU A 84 -19.23 33.83 -2.86
C GLU A 84 -20.14 32.66 -2.50
N ARG A 85 -20.92 32.16 -3.46
CA ARG A 85 -21.81 31.02 -3.24
C ARG A 85 -21.87 30.11 -4.47
N LEU A 86 -21.82 28.80 -4.21
CA LEU A 86 -22.04 27.74 -5.19
C LEU A 86 -23.35 27.04 -4.82
N ASP A 87 -24.32 27.07 -5.73
CA ASP A 87 -25.60 26.38 -5.56
C ASP A 87 -25.61 25.12 -6.43
N LEU A 88 -25.61 23.95 -5.80
CA LEU A 88 -25.60 22.66 -6.49
C LEU A 88 -26.96 22.32 -7.10
N ALA A 89 -28.05 22.74 -6.44
CA ALA A 89 -29.41 22.43 -6.89
C ALA A 89 -29.79 23.26 -8.13
N GLN A 90 -29.51 24.55 -8.11
CA GLN A 90 -29.78 25.46 -9.23
C GLN A 90 -28.66 25.46 -10.28
N ARG A 91 -27.52 24.83 -9.97
CA ARG A 91 -26.29 24.85 -10.79
C ARG A 91 -25.85 26.26 -11.14
N THR A 92 -25.69 27.10 -10.13
CA THR A 92 -25.25 28.49 -10.27
C THR A 92 -24.04 28.83 -9.39
N VAL A 93 -23.21 29.77 -9.86
CA VAL A 93 -22.17 30.44 -9.09
C VAL A 93 -22.55 31.91 -8.93
N HIS A 94 -22.60 32.39 -7.69
CA HIS A 94 -22.92 33.78 -7.36
C HIS A 94 -21.63 34.54 -7.09
N LEU A 95 -21.48 35.69 -7.73
CA LEU A 95 -20.31 36.57 -7.60
C LEU A 95 -20.63 37.73 -6.65
N GLY A 96 -19.61 38.26 -5.98
CA GLY A 96 -19.75 39.38 -5.03
C GLY A 96 -20.20 40.71 -5.63
N ASP A 97 -20.22 40.83 -6.95
CA ASP A 97 -20.78 41.98 -7.67
C ASP A 97 -22.26 41.78 -8.07
N GLY A 98 -22.89 40.71 -7.60
CA GLY A 98 -24.30 40.39 -7.82
C GLY A 98 -24.57 39.56 -9.08
N ARG A 99 -23.57 39.28 -9.93
CA ARG A 99 -23.76 38.39 -11.08
C ARG A 99 -24.03 36.95 -10.65
N VAL A 100 -24.87 36.26 -11.40
CA VAL A 100 -25.17 34.83 -11.21
C VAL A 100 -24.87 34.09 -12.51
N LEU A 101 -23.96 33.11 -12.43
CA LEU A 101 -23.50 32.32 -13.57
C LEU A 101 -24.11 30.92 -13.50
N ALA A 102 -24.98 30.57 -14.44
CA ALA A 102 -25.43 29.18 -14.59
C ALA A 102 -24.30 28.31 -15.18
N TYR A 103 -24.20 27.06 -14.75
CA TYR A 103 -23.22 26.12 -15.26
C TYR A 103 -23.82 24.76 -15.61
N ARG A 104 -23.27 24.11 -16.64
CA ARG A 104 -23.50 22.67 -16.87
C ARG A 104 -22.59 21.82 -16.00
N GLN A 105 -21.34 22.25 -15.85
CA GLN A 105 -20.31 21.70 -14.97
C GLN A 105 -19.47 22.85 -14.40
N CYS A 106 -18.98 22.69 -13.17
CA CYS A 106 -18.17 23.68 -12.46
C CYS A 106 -16.80 23.10 -12.10
N LEU A 107 -15.71 23.83 -12.37
CA LEU A 107 -14.36 23.51 -11.87
C LEU A 107 -13.97 24.49 -10.78
N LEU A 108 -13.75 23.98 -9.57
CA LEU A 108 -13.16 24.73 -8.46
C LEU A 108 -11.63 24.67 -8.57
N ALA A 109 -11.04 25.72 -9.13
CA ALA A 109 -9.61 25.96 -9.24
C ALA A 109 -9.18 27.13 -8.33
N THR A 110 -9.77 27.19 -7.12
CA THR A 110 -9.63 28.28 -6.15
C THR A 110 -8.24 28.36 -5.53
N GLY A 111 -7.48 27.26 -5.56
CA GLY A 111 -6.12 27.22 -5.04
C GLY A 111 -6.09 27.41 -3.52
N GLY A 112 -5.42 28.45 -3.05
CA GLY A 112 -5.21 28.68 -1.63
C GLY A 112 -4.67 30.06 -1.31
N ARG A 113 -4.79 30.44 -0.03
CA ARG A 113 -4.34 31.71 0.53
C ARG A 113 -3.13 31.51 1.45
N ALA A 114 -2.30 32.53 1.58
CA ALA A 114 -1.24 32.51 2.58
C ALA A 114 -1.86 32.37 3.98
N ARG A 115 -1.30 31.48 4.80
CA ARG A 115 -1.77 31.29 6.18
C ARG A 115 -1.48 32.54 6.99
N VAL A 116 -2.50 33.05 7.68
CA VAL A 116 -2.42 34.29 8.46
C VAL A 116 -1.81 34.02 9.83
N LEU A 117 -0.84 34.86 10.22
CA LEU A 117 -0.32 34.91 11.58
C LEU A 117 -1.08 35.97 12.37
N ALA A 118 -1.82 35.56 13.40
CA ALA A 118 -2.70 36.45 14.16
C ALA A 118 -1.98 37.67 14.76
N ALA A 119 -0.71 37.54 15.15
CA ALA A 119 0.10 38.63 15.68
C ALA A 119 0.50 39.69 14.63
N LEU A 120 0.41 39.34 13.34
CA LEU A 120 0.80 40.19 12.20
C LEU A 120 -0.24 40.03 11.08
N PRO A 121 -1.49 40.50 11.27
CA PRO A 121 -2.55 40.30 10.29
C PRO A 121 -2.29 41.08 8.99
N PRO A 122 -2.82 40.61 7.84
CA PRO A 122 -2.77 41.37 6.59
C PRO A 122 -3.33 42.78 6.74
N GLY A 123 -2.69 43.76 6.09
CA GLY A 123 -3.08 45.18 6.17
C GLY A 123 -2.40 45.96 7.29
N THR A 124 -1.70 45.31 8.21
CA THR A 124 -0.81 46.00 9.15
C THR A 124 0.35 46.67 8.38
N PRO A 125 0.69 47.95 8.67
CA PRO A 125 1.83 48.61 8.04
C PRO A 125 3.11 47.79 8.18
N ARG A 126 3.96 47.78 7.15
CA ARG A 126 5.25 47.05 7.13
C ARG A 126 5.16 45.52 7.20
N VAL A 127 3.94 44.96 7.18
CA VAL A 127 3.69 43.52 7.19
C VAL A 127 3.25 43.08 5.81
N HIS A 128 3.99 42.13 5.25
CA HIS A 128 3.78 41.58 3.93
C HIS A 128 3.43 40.10 4.03
N TYR A 129 2.53 39.68 3.15
CA TYR A 129 2.30 38.29 2.78
C TYR A 129 2.61 38.19 1.29
N LEU A 130 2.92 37.00 0.79
CA LEU A 130 3.25 36.81 -0.62
C LEU A 130 2.44 35.65 -1.22
N ARG A 131 1.43 35.97 -2.03
CA ARG A 131 0.66 34.98 -2.80
C ARG A 131 0.25 35.49 -4.19
N SER A 132 -0.07 36.78 -4.30
CA SER A 132 -0.50 37.44 -5.52
C SER A 132 0.60 38.30 -6.15
N LEU A 133 0.40 38.71 -7.42
CA LEU A 133 1.29 39.66 -8.09
C LEU A 133 1.33 41.01 -7.35
N ASP A 134 0.19 41.46 -6.83
CA ASP A 134 0.12 42.72 -6.09
C ASP A 134 0.86 42.62 -4.74
N ASP A 135 0.86 41.45 -4.11
CA ASP A 135 1.71 41.19 -2.94
C ASP A 135 3.19 41.30 -3.29
N ALA A 136 3.61 40.66 -4.38
CA ALA A 136 5.00 40.69 -4.83
C ALA A 136 5.48 42.12 -5.11
N ARG A 137 4.65 42.91 -5.80
CA ARG A 137 4.94 44.33 -6.09
C ARG A 137 5.01 45.19 -4.83
N ARG A 138 4.11 44.96 -3.85
CA ARG A 138 4.17 45.63 -2.55
C ARG A 138 5.46 45.32 -1.81
N LEU A 139 5.81 44.03 -1.69
CA LEU A 139 7.06 43.63 -1.04
C LEU A 139 8.27 44.20 -1.78
N ARG A 140 8.34 44.08 -3.11
CA ARG A 140 9.40 44.66 -3.96
C ARG A 140 9.61 46.14 -3.66
N SER A 141 8.53 46.92 -3.58
CA SER A 141 8.61 48.37 -3.33
C SER A 141 9.17 48.74 -1.96
N ALA A 142 9.11 47.82 -1.00
CA ALA A 142 9.63 48.00 0.36
C ALA A 142 11.09 47.57 0.50
N LEU A 143 11.66 46.89 -0.50
CA LEU A 143 13.04 46.38 -0.46
C LEU A 143 13.99 47.37 -1.15
N ALA A 144 15.05 47.74 -0.43
CA ALA A 144 16.12 48.60 -0.92
C ALA A 144 17.45 48.27 -0.20
N PRO A 145 18.60 48.71 -0.71
CA PRO A 145 19.88 48.56 -0.01
C PRO A 145 19.81 49.06 1.44
N GLY A 146 20.22 48.23 2.40
CA GLY A 146 20.23 48.55 3.83
C GLY A 146 18.93 48.31 4.59
N VAL A 147 17.80 48.06 3.91
CA VAL A 147 16.54 47.68 4.57
C VAL A 147 16.69 46.36 5.30
N ARG A 148 16.19 46.25 6.54
CA ARG A 148 16.16 45.01 7.31
C ARG A 148 14.82 44.31 7.13
N LEU A 149 14.81 43.20 6.41
CA LEU A 149 13.66 42.31 6.26
C LEU A 149 13.75 41.16 7.28
N ALA A 150 12.74 41.03 8.14
CA ALA A 150 12.53 39.79 8.87
C ALA A 150 11.53 38.88 8.14
N VAL A 151 11.87 37.62 7.96
CA VAL A 151 11.02 36.61 7.34
C VAL A 151 10.60 35.61 8.41
N VAL A 152 9.30 35.51 8.67
CA VAL A 152 8.73 34.52 9.60
C VAL A 152 8.32 33.29 8.80
N GLY A 153 9.11 32.22 8.89
CA GLY A 153 8.97 30.97 8.14
C GLY A 153 10.14 30.70 7.20
N GLY A 154 10.89 29.63 7.47
CA GLY A 154 12.01 29.09 6.69
C GLY A 154 11.59 28.01 5.69
N GLY A 155 10.37 28.13 5.15
CA GLY A 155 9.89 27.32 4.03
C GLY A 155 10.46 27.76 2.68
N PHE A 156 10.06 27.08 1.58
CA PHE A 156 10.56 27.38 0.23
C PHE A 156 10.45 28.86 -0.13
N LEU A 157 9.25 29.43 0.01
CA LEU A 157 8.95 30.82 -0.33
C LEU A 157 9.70 31.81 0.56
N GLY A 158 9.81 31.54 1.86
CA GLY A 158 10.51 32.43 2.80
C GLY A 158 12.00 32.54 2.48
N LEU A 159 12.63 31.40 2.17
CA LEU A 159 14.03 31.36 1.79
C LEU A 159 14.28 31.99 0.39
N GLU A 160 13.38 31.77 -0.56
CA GLU A 160 13.42 32.42 -1.89
C GLU A 160 13.35 33.94 -1.74
N ALA A 161 12.37 34.45 -0.98
CA ALA A 161 12.21 35.89 -0.77
C ALA A 161 13.38 36.50 0.00
N ALA A 162 13.95 35.80 0.99
CA ALA A 162 15.16 36.24 1.69
C ALA A 162 16.36 36.35 0.73
N ALA A 163 16.55 35.38 -0.18
CA ALA A 163 17.60 35.42 -1.19
C ALA A 163 17.38 36.56 -2.19
N SER A 164 16.14 36.78 -2.64
CA SER A 164 15.79 37.90 -3.53
C SER A 164 16.00 39.26 -2.86
N ALA A 165 15.70 39.40 -1.58
CA ALA A 165 15.98 40.61 -0.81
C ALA A 165 17.49 40.88 -0.67
N GLN A 166 18.29 39.84 -0.40
CA GLN A 166 19.75 39.94 -0.39
C GLN A 166 20.32 40.42 -1.73
N ALA A 167 19.78 39.94 -2.85
CA ALA A 167 20.20 40.36 -4.19
C ALA A 167 19.98 41.88 -4.44
N LEU A 168 19.15 42.54 -3.63
CA LEU A 168 18.89 43.98 -3.67
C LEU A 168 19.67 44.78 -2.61
N GLY A 169 20.55 44.12 -1.87
CA GLY A 169 21.32 44.74 -0.80
C GLY A 169 20.53 44.94 0.50
N ALA A 170 19.33 44.37 0.64
CA ALA A 170 18.61 44.33 1.91
C ALA A 170 19.25 43.30 2.86
N GLN A 171 19.12 43.50 4.17
CA GLN A 171 19.55 42.55 5.21
C GLN A 171 18.38 41.62 5.54
N ALA A 172 18.58 40.30 5.49
CA ALA A 172 17.51 39.33 5.71
C ALA A 172 17.75 38.50 6.97
N THR A 173 16.77 38.45 7.87
CA THR A 173 16.74 37.53 9.02
C THR A 173 15.56 36.58 8.87
N VAL A 174 15.81 35.28 8.79
CA VAL A 174 14.77 34.24 8.75
C VAL A 174 14.58 33.64 10.14
N VAL A 175 13.34 33.64 10.63
CA VAL A 175 12.93 32.99 11.87
C VAL A 175 12.14 31.74 11.51
N GLU A 176 12.60 30.57 11.97
CA GLU A 176 11.99 29.28 11.70
C GLU A 176 11.82 28.51 13.02
N SER A 177 10.61 28.01 13.27
CA SER A 177 10.30 27.29 14.51
C SER A 177 10.89 25.88 14.51
N ALA A 178 11.07 25.26 13.35
CA ALA A 178 11.79 24.00 13.22
C ALA A 178 13.30 24.17 13.47
N PRO A 179 13.98 23.14 13.99
CA PRO A 179 15.44 23.19 14.24
C PRO A 179 16.28 23.18 12.95
N ALA A 180 15.67 22.90 11.79
CA ALA A 180 16.35 22.84 10.50
C ALA A 180 15.44 23.37 9.37
N LEU A 181 16.05 23.93 8.33
CA LEU A 181 15.34 24.40 7.14
C LEU A 181 14.78 23.24 6.33
N LEU A 182 13.53 23.36 5.87
CA LEU A 182 12.88 22.39 4.98
C LEU A 182 12.95 20.92 5.47
N SER A 183 13.02 20.70 6.78
CA SER A 183 13.17 19.35 7.38
C SER A 183 12.02 18.37 7.06
N ARG A 184 10.88 18.90 6.59
CA ARG A 184 9.75 18.11 6.06
C ARG A 184 9.98 17.56 4.65
N PHE A 185 10.94 18.13 3.92
CA PHE A 185 11.20 17.85 2.51
C PHE A 185 12.64 17.45 2.22
N LEU A 186 13.58 17.64 3.15
CA LEU A 186 14.99 17.35 2.95
C LEU A 186 15.50 16.44 4.08
N PRO A 187 16.43 15.50 3.78
CA PRO A 187 17.19 14.82 4.82
C PRO A 187 18.06 15.82 5.60
N ALA A 188 18.52 15.39 6.77
CA ALA A 188 19.22 16.26 7.72
C ALA A 188 20.47 16.92 7.12
N ASP A 189 21.26 16.18 6.35
CA ASP A 189 22.50 16.69 5.75
C ASP A 189 22.23 17.70 4.61
N ALA A 190 21.21 17.47 3.77
CA ALA A 190 20.77 18.44 2.76
C ALA A 190 20.21 19.72 3.41
N SER A 191 19.50 19.58 4.54
CA SER A 191 18.97 20.72 5.30
C SER A 191 20.09 21.55 5.94
N ALA A 192 21.11 20.89 6.49
CA ALA A 192 22.29 21.53 7.05
C ALA A 192 23.08 22.29 5.97
N TRP A 193 23.34 21.64 4.82
CA TRP A 193 23.99 22.29 3.69
C TRP A 193 23.24 23.54 3.22
N LEU A 194 21.90 23.47 3.12
CA LEU A 194 21.09 24.62 2.71
C LEU A 194 21.18 25.78 3.70
N ALA A 195 21.21 25.49 5.00
CA ALA A 195 21.39 26.50 6.04
C ALA A 195 22.75 27.19 5.93
N ASP A 196 23.82 26.43 5.69
CA ASP A 196 25.16 26.98 5.52
C ASP A 196 25.28 27.79 4.22
N ALA A 197 24.66 27.33 3.13
CA ALA A 197 24.58 28.08 1.89
C ALA A 197 23.82 29.41 2.07
N ALA A 198 22.74 29.43 2.85
CA ALA A 198 22.01 30.67 3.16
C ALA A 198 22.84 31.64 4.03
N ARG A 199 23.53 31.13 5.07
CA ARG A 199 24.44 31.93 5.91
C ARG A 199 25.61 32.49 5.11
N GLY A 200 26.19 31.71 4.20
CA GLY A 200 27.26 32.14 3.31
C GLY A 200 26.87 33.29 2.39
N ARG A 201 25.55 33.48 2.15
CA ARG A 201 24.98 34.62 1.41
C ARG A 201 24.59 35.80 2.30
N GLY A 202 24.91 35.76 3.60
CA GLY A 202 24.60 36.85 4.53
C GLY A 202 23.20 36.78 5.15
N VAL A 203 22.42 35.72 4.93
CA VAL A 203 21.13 35.53 5.60
C VAL A 203 21.37 35.15 7.06
N THR A 204 20.79 35.91 7.98
CA THR A 204 20.79 35.55 9.40
C THR A 204 19.68 34.53 9.67
N LEU A 205 20.02 33.36 10.21
CA LEU A 205 19.05 32.31 10.52
C LEU A 205 18.83 32.20 12.04
N ARG A 206 17.56 32.21 12.46
CA ARG A 206 17.09 31.91 13.81
C ARG A 206 16.23 30.64 13.77
N LEU A 207 16.89 29.48 13.76
CA LEU A 207 16.27 28.15 13.71
C LEU A 207 15.86 27.69 15.12
N GLY A 208 14.82 26.87 15.21
CA GLY A 208 14.30 26.38 16.49
C GLY A 208 13.69 27.47 17.36
N ARG A 209 13.21 28.57 16.74
CA ARG A 209 12.68 29.75 17.43
C ARG A 209 11.31 30.12 16.93
N ALA A 210 10.34 30.18 17.83
CA ALA A 210 9.00 30.68 17.54
C ALA A 210 8.88 32.19 17.84
N LEU A 211 8.00 32.86 17.11
CA LEU A 211 7.58 34.22 17.43
C LEU A 211 6.67 34.20 18.67
N ARG A 212 7.03 34.95 19.70
CA ARG A 212 6.22 35.12 20.92
C ARG A 212 5.36 36.38 20.87
N GLU A 213 5.95 37.50 20.46
CA GLU A 213 5.28 38.80 20.41
C GLU A 213 5.81 39.62 19.23
N ALA A 214 4.96 40.43 18.61
CA ALA A 214 5.35 41.39 17.59
C ALA A 214 4.81 42.78 17.91
N LYS A 215 5.65 43.80 17.73
CA LYS A 215 5.27 45.22 17.84
C LYS A 215 5.63 45.92 16.54
N VAL A 216 4.67 46.63 15.98
CA VAL A 216 4.84 47.43 14.76
C VAL A 216 4.60 48.88 15.13
N ASP A 217 5.57 49.74 14.87
CA ASP A 217 5.44 51.19 15.05
C ASP A 217 6.03 51.96 13.85
N ALA A 218 6.04 53.30 13.94
CA ALA A 218 6.58 54.14 12.86
C ALA A 218 8.07 53.89 12.57
N ARG A 219 8.84 53.45 13.58
CA ARG A 219 10.29 53.21 13.54
C ARG A 219 10.66 51.83 12.98
N GLY A 220 9.72 50.90 12.89
CA GLY A 220 9.94 49.58 12.30
C GLY A 220 9.11 48.49 12.98
N VAL A 221 9.62 47.26 12.90
CA VAL A 221 9.02 46.07 13.49
C VAL A 221 9.99 45.42 14.46
N GLN A 222 9.49 45.15 15.67
CA GLN A 222 10.19 44.41 16.70
C GLN A 222 9.52 43.04 16.88
N LEU A 223 10.28 41.96 16.66
CA LEU A 223 9.85 40.60 16.87
C LEU A 223 10.55 40.03 18.11
N VAL A 224 9.79 39.59 19.11
CA VAL A 224 10.31 38.94 20.31
C VAL A 224 10.12 37.44 20.15
N LEU A 225 11.22 36.69 20.25
CA LEU A 225 11.24 35.24 20.11
C LEU A 225 10.93 34.55 21.45
N ASP A 226 10.65 33.25 21.40
CA ASP A 226 10.38 32.41 22.57
C ASP A 226 11.51 32.43 23.62
N ASP A 227 12.77 32.46 23.19
CA ASP A 227 13.96 32.58 24.03
C ASP A 227 14.21 34.00 24.58
N GLY A 228 13.35 34.96 24.23
CA GLY A 228 13.47 36.36 24.64
C GLY A 228 14.41 37.20 23.76
N ALA A 229 15.06 36.61 22.75
CA ALA A 229 15.83 37.37 21.78
C ALA A 229 14.90 38.31 20.98
N VAL A 230 15.44 39.45 20.57
CA VAL A 230 14.71 40.48 19.82
C VAL A 230 15.31 40.64 18.43
N VAL A 231 14.47 40.50 17.41
CA VAL A 231 14.81 40.81 16.01
C VAL A 231 14.20 42.16 15.66
N GLN A 232 15.07 43.10 15.27
CA GLN A 232 14.69 44.44 14.80
C GLN A 232 14.69 44.45 13.27
N ALA A 233 13.58 44.87 12.67
CA ALA A 233 13.40 44.92 11.22
C ALA A 233 12.69 46.21 10.80
N ASP A 234 12.78 46.57 9.53
CA ASP A 234 12.04 47.67 8.94
C ASP A 234 10.77 47.16 8.25
N GLU A 235 10.84 45.94 7.71
CA GLU A 235 9.75 45.23 7.02
C GLU A 235 9.69 43.76 7.50
N VAL A 236 8.50 43.17 7.52
CA VAL A 236 8.29 41.75 7.83
C VAL A 236 7.55 41.03 6.73
N LEU A 237 8.06 39.88 6.29
CA LEU A 237 7.34 38.92 5.46
C LEU A 237 6.89 37.74 6.29
N VAL A 238 5.58 37.46 6.30
CA VAL A 238 5.01 36.25 6.90
C VAL A 238 4.87 35.17 5.82
N ALA A 239 5.59 34.05 6.01
CA ALA A 239 5.71 32.94 5.05
C ALA A 239 5.53 31.57 5.74
N ILE A 240 4.46 31.42 6.52
CA ILE A 240 4.22 30.25 7.40
C ILE A 240 3.35 29.14 6.78
N GLY A 241 3.28 29.09 5.45
CA GLY A 241 2.54 28.08 4.68
C GLY A 241 1.22 28.58 4.08
N LEU A 242 0.46 27.64 3.52
CA LEU A 242 -0.77 27.89 2.77
C LEU A 242 -1.99 27.28 3.49
N GLU A 243 -3.15 27.86 3.25
CA GLU A 243 -4.47 27.26 3.51
C GLU A 243 -5.21 27.07 2.18
N PRO A 244 -5.77 25.89 1.89
CA PRO A 244 -6.57 25.70 0.68
C PRO A 244 -7.88 26.47 0.77
N GLU A 245 -8.26 27.20 -0.29
CA GLU A 245 -9.52 27.94 -0.33
C GLU A 245 -10.66 26.98 -0.67
N THR A 246 -11.32 26.45 0.36
CA THR A 246 -12.37 25.41 0.28
C THR A 246 -13.72 25.86 0.79
N GLU A 247 -13.85 27.13 1.21
CA GLU A 247 -15.05 27.70 1.82
C GLU A 247 -16.27 27.58 0.90
N LEU A 248 -16.10 27.85 -0.39
CA LEU A 248 -17.17 27.72 -1.39
C LEU A 248 -17.70 26.28 -1.48
N ALA A 249 -16.79 25.31 -1.51
CA ALA A 249 -17.12 23.89 -1.58
C ALA A 249 -17.79 23.40 -0.29
N ARG A 250 -17.23 23.80 0.86
CA ARG A 250 -17.76 23.45 2.19
C ARG A 250 -19.18 24.00 2.38
N ALA A 251 -19.40 25.28 2.06
CA ALA A 251 -20.71 25.92 2.15
C ALA A 251 -21.75 25.28 1.21
N ALA A 252 -21.31 24.77 0.06
CA ALA A 252 -22.15 24.03 -0.88
C ALA A 252 -22.42 22.57 -0.46
N GLY A 253 -21.79 22.07 0.62
CA GLY A 253 -21.96 20.70 1.09
C GLY A 253 -21.08 19.66 0.39
N LEU A 254 -20.03 20.08 -0.34
CA LEU A 254 -19.07 19.14 -0.93
C LEU A 254 -18.16 18.53 0.13
N GLN A 255 -17.75 17.28 -0.09
CA GLN A 255 -16.84 16.58 0.80
C GLN A 255 -15.46 17.23 0.86
N ILE A 256 -14.98 17.47 2.08
CA ILE A 256 -13.64 17.98 2.37
C ILE A 256 -12.85 16.88 3.08
N ASP A 257 -11.62 16.62 2.64
CA ASP A 257 -10.73 15.68 3.34
C ASP A 257 -10.32 16.29 4.68
N ALA A 258 -10.76 15.67 5.78
CA ALA A 258 -10.48 16.11 7.14
C ALA A 258 -8.98 16.12 7.49
N ARG A 259 -8.15 15.35 6.79
CA ARG A 259 -6.71 15.20 7.10
C ARG A 259 -5.86 16.35 6.56
N ASN A 260 -6.25 16.91 5.41
CA ASN A 260 -5.44 17.92 4.70
C ASN A 260 -6.23 19.18 4.29
N GLY A 261 -7.54 19.21 4.56
CA GLY A 261 -8.42 20.37 4.35
C GLY A 261 -8.81 20.64 2.89
N GLY A 262 -8.39 19.82 1.93
CA GLY A 262 -8.71 19.98 0.52
C GLY A 262 -10.09 19.41 0.14
N ILE A 263 -10.65 19.88 -0.97
CA ILE A 263 -11.86 19.34 -1.58
C ILE A 263 -11.55 17.91 -2.04
N ALA A 264 -12.25 16.92 -1.49
CA ALA A 264 -12.02 15.53 -1.82
C ALA A 264 -12.49 15.25 -3.25
N VAL A 265 -11.59 14.71 -4.07
CA VAL A 265 -11.89 14.36 -5.46
C VAL A 265 -11.39 12.97 -5.84
N ASP A 266 -12.05 12.37 -6.83
CA ASP A 266 -11.63 11.12 -7.44
C ASP A 266 -10.44 11.28 -8.40
N ALA A 267 -10.07 10.21 -9.10
CA ALA A 267 -8.95 10.17 -10.04
C ALA A 267 -9.14 11.10 -11.27
N GLN A 268 -10.39 11.44 -11.61
CA GLN A 268 -10.74 12.39 -12.68
C GLN A 268 -11.09 13.79 -12.15
N CYS A 269 -10.69 14.07 -10.90
CA CYS A 269 -10.92 15.36 -10.22
C CYS A 269 -12.39 15.70 -9.95
N ARG A 270 -13.30 14.71 -9.99
CA ARG A 270 -14.72 14.90 -9.67
C ARG A 270 -14.92 14.92 -8.15
N SER A 271 -15.72 15.86 -7.67
CA SER A 271 -16.08 15.99 -6.25
C SER A 271 -17.23 15.03 -5.87
N SER A 272 -17.76 15.18 -4.65
CA SER A 272 -18.96 14.46 -4.22
C SER A 272 -20.23 14.82 -5.01
N ASP A 273 -20.24 15.95 -5.72
CA ASP A 273 -21.25 16.27 -6.73
C ASP A 273 -20.70 15.94 -8.14
N PRO A 274 -21.42 15.17 -8.98
CA PRO A 274 -20.92 14.71 -10.26
C PRO A 274 -20.74 15.81 -11.32
N GLN A 275 -21.33 17.00 -11.11
CA GLN A 275 -21.18 18.16 -11.99
C GLN A 275 -20.14 19.17 -11.47
N VAL A 276 -19.53 18.91 -10.30
CA VAL A 276 -18.50 19.78 -9.72
C VAL A 276 -17.18 19.03 -9.61
N PHE A 277 -16.12 19.68 -10.07
CA PHE A 277 -14.75 19.19 -10.08
C PHE A 277 -13.86 20.13 -9.26
N ALA A 278 -12.71 19.67 -8.80
CA ALA A 278 -11.71 20.54 -8.17
C ALA A 278 -10.28 20.17 -8.60
N ALA A 279 -9.43 21.18 -8.81
CA ALA A 279 -8.05 20.99 -9.27
C ALA A 279 -7.08 22.05 -8.73
N GLY A 280 -5.82 21.65 -8.52
CA GLY A 280 -4.76 22.49 -7.97
C GLY A 280 -4.71 22.44 -6.44
N ASP A 281 -4.15 23.48 -5.82
CA ASP A 281 -3.84 23.51 -4.38
C ASP A 281 -5.05 23.27 -3.45
N CYS A 282 -6.28 23.51 -3.95
CA CYS A 282 -7.52 23.31 -3.21
C CYS A 282 -8.00 21.85 -3.19
N ALA A 283 -7.46 20.97 -4.05
CA ALA A 283 -7.96 19.62 -4.24
C ALA A 283 -7.14 18.57 -3.49
N SER A 284 -7.85 17.62 -2.89
CA SER A 284 -7.27 16.43 -2.25
C SER A 284 -7.58 15.20 -3.09
N GLN A 285 -6.54 14.52 -3.58
CA GLN A 285 -6.66 13.40 -4.52
C GLN A 285 -5.78 12.22 -4.12
N PHE A 286 -6.25 11.00 -4.35
CA PHE A 286 -5.46 9.80 -4.15
C PHE A 286 -4.31 9.72 -5.18
N ASN A 287 -3.08 9.62 -4.70
CA ASN A 287 -1.91 9.44 -5.54
C ASN A 287 -1.54 7.94 -5.59
N PRO A 288 -1.66 7.25 -6.74
CA PRO A 288 -1.42 5.82 -6.83
C PRO A 288 0.06 5.44 -6.65
N HIS A 289 0.99 6.34 -6.97
CA HIS A 289 2.43 6.11 -6.83
C HIS A 289 2.86 6.08 -5.37
N LEU A 290 2.24 6.89 -4.52
CA LEU A 290 2.58 6.98 -3.10
C LEU A 290 1.60 6.21 -2.20
N GLY A 291 0.43 5.82 -2.72
CA GLY A 291 -0.61 5.11 -1.95
C GLY A 291 -1.28 6.00 -0.89
N LEU A 292 -1.28 7.31 -1.09
CA LEU A 292 -1.74 8.31 -0.12
C LEU A 292 -2.77 9.24 -0.74
N GLN A 293 -3.75 9.66 0.06
CA GLN A 293 -4.59 10.81 -0.26
C GLN A 293 -3.80 12.08 0.03
N LEU A 294 -3.56 12.91 -0.98
CA LEU A 294 -2.64 14.04 -0.89
C LEU A 294 -3.27 15.32 -1.41
N ARG A 295 -2.83 16.43 -0.81
CA ARG A 295 -3.00 17.78 -1.34
C ARG A 295 -1.62 18.30 -1.70
N LEU A 296 -1.36 18.46 -3.00
CA LEU A 296 -0.05 18.83 -3.53
C LEU A 296 -0.06 20.29 -4.02
N GLU A 297 0.73 21.13 -3.35
CA GLU A 297 0.87 22.56 -3.63
C GLU A 297 2.00 22.80 -4.65
N SER A 298 1.87 22.23 -5.86
CA SER A 298 2.93 22.32 -6.88
C SER A 298 2.41 22.68 -8.27
N TRP A 299 3.27 23.35 -9.04
CA TRP A 299 3.00 23.73 -10.42
C TRP A 299 2.68 22.52 -11.32
N GLN A 300 3.43 21.42 -11.16
CA GLN A 300 3.16 20.19 -11.91
C GLN A 300 1.78 19.64 -11.55
N ASN A 301 1.46 19.52 -10.26
CA ASN A 301 0.18 18.98 -9.82
C ASN A 301 -1.01 19.79 -10.35
N ALA A 302 -0.92 21.13 -10.31
CA ALA A 302 -1.94 22.00 -10.87
C ALA A 302 -2.18 21.75 -12.37
N ASN A 303 -1.12 21.52 -13.15
CA ASN A 303 -1.24 21.20 -14.58
C ASN A 303 -1.86 19.82 -14.82
N GLU A 304 -1.44 18.81 -14.08
CA GLU A 304 -1.93 17.44 -14.26
C GLU A 304 -3.39 17.30 -13.84
N GLN A 305 -3.77 17.87 -12.69
CA GLN A 305 -5.17 17.88 -12.25
C GLN A 305 -6.06 18.70 -13.19
N ALA A 306 -5.55 19.78 -13.78
CA ALA A 306 -6.30 20.53 -14.78
C ALA A 306 -6.62 19.68 -16.03
N ARG A 307 -5.67 18.86 -16.50
CA ARG A 307 -5.90 17.92 -17.61
C ARG A 307 -6.85 16.79 -17.20
N ALA A 308 -6.70 16.26 -15.99
CA ALA A 308 -7.59 15.21 -15.48
C ALA A 308 -9.03 15.70 -15.31
N ALA A 309 -9.22 16.90 -14.75
CA ALA A 309 -10.53 17.54 -14.63
C ALA A 309 -11.17 17.81 -16.01
N ALA A 310 -10.40 18.33 -16.97
CA ALA A 310 -10.90 18.53 -18.34
C ALA A 310 -11.34 17.21 -19.00
N ALA A 311 -10.55 16.14 -18.84
CA ALA A 311 -10.92 14.80 -19.33
C ALA A 311 -12.20 14.29 -18.62
N GLY A 312 -12.27 14.40 -17.30
CA GLY A 312 -13.43 14.00 -16.50
C GLY A 312 -14.71 14.76 -16.86
N MET A 313 -14.60 16.06 -17.14
CA MET A 313 -15.71 16.90 -17.60
C MET A 313 -16.25 16.48 -18.97
N LEU A 314 -15.37 15.99 -19.84
CA LEU A 314 -15.72 15.55 -21.20
C LEU A 314 -16.00 14.05 -21.32
N GLY A 315 -15.94 13.30 -20.21
CA GLY A 315 -16.12 11.84 -20.22
C GLY A 315 -15.00 11.08 -20.95
N LEU A 316 -13.81 11.68 -21.04
CA LEU A 316 -12.64 11.09 -21.69
C LEU A 316 -11.82 10.23 -20.69
N PRO A 317 -11.00 9.28 -21.19
CA PRO A 317 -10.10 8.51 -20.34
C PRO A 317 -9.18 9.40 -19.49
N GLN A 318 -8.90 8.94 -18.26
CA GLN A 318 -7.99 9.64 -17.36
C GLN A 318 -6.56 9.70 -17.94
N PRO A 319 -5.90 10.88 -17.95
CA PRO A 319 -4.48 10.99 -18.27
C PRO A 319 -3.60 10.19 -17.31
N VAL A 320 -2.42 9.76 -17.78
CA VAL A 320 -1.43 9.09 -16.93
C VAL A 320 -0.98 10.03 -15.83
N VAL A 321 -1.07 9.58 -14.57
CA VAL A 321 -0.60 10.34 -13.41
C VAL A 321 0.93 10.22 -13.31
N PRO A 322 1.70 11.31 -13.46
CA PRO A 322 3.14 11.26 -13.30
C PRO A 322 3.53 11.15 -11.83
N TYR A 323 4.73 10.65 -11.57
CA TYR A 323 5.30 10.68 -10.21
C TYR A 323 5.51 12.14 -9.75
N PRO A 324 5.11 12.51 -8.51
CA PRO A 324 5.11 13.89 -8.04
C PRO A 324 6.49 14.55 -8.15
N TRP A 325 6.55 15.76 -8.68
CA TRP A 325 7.78 16.54 -8.77
C TRP A 325 7.55 18.02 -8.47
N PHE A 326 8.59 18.61 -7.91
CA PHE A 326 8.63 19.99 -7.45
C PHE A 326 10.06 20.54 -7.56
N TRP A 327 10.20 21.87 -7.61
CA TRP A 327 11.50 22.51 -7.53
C TRP A 327 11.42 23.83 -6.78
N THR A 328 12.59 24.31 -6.33
CA THR A 328 12.78 25.63 -5.74
C THR A 328 14.15 26.16 -6.15
N ASP A 329 14.26 27.48 -6.33
CA ASP A 329 15.52 28.16 -6.62
C ASP A 329 15.92 29.01 -5.41
N GLN A 330 16.90 28.54 -4.66
CA GLN A 330 17.38 29.16 -3.43
C GLN A 330 18.62 30.00 -3.73
N GLY A 331 18.38 31.20 -4.28
CA GLY A 331 19.43 32.02 -4.87
C GLY A 331 20.03 31.35 -6.10
N PRO A 332 21.35 31.08 -6.16
CA PRO A 332 21.97 30.42 -7.31
C PRO A 332 21.77 28.89 -7.33
N HIS A 333 21.09 28.31 -6.34
CA HIS A 333 20.97 26.86 -6.20
C HIS A 333 19.58 26.37 -6.58
N ASN A 334 19.50 25.53 -7.60
CA ASN A 334 18.28 24.83 -7.99
C ASN A 334 18.18 23.51 -7.20
N LEU A 335 17.11 23.37 -6.42
CA LEU A 335 16.77 22.13 -5.73
C LEU A 335 15.53 21.54 -6.39
N GLN A 336 15.62 20.31 -6.89
CA GLN A 336 14.49 19.57 -7.46
C GLN A 336 14.18 18.36 -6.60
N MET A 337 12.90 18.02 -6.49
CA MET A 337 12.38 16.94 -5.67
C MET A 337 11.47 16.05 -6.50
N LEU A 338 11.57 14.75 -6.28
CA LEU A 338 10.75 13.70 -6.88
C LEU A 338 10.17 12.83 -5.77
N GLY A 339 8.85 12.73 -5.65
CA GLY A 339 8.18 12.05 -4.54
C GLY A 339 8.08 12.91 -3.28
N LEU A 340 7.86 12.25 -2.14
CA LEU A 340 7.74 12.89 -0.83
C LEU A 340 8.68 12.21 0.17
N ALA A 341 9.28 13.00 1.06
CA ALA A 341 10.01 12.48 2.21
C ALA A 341 9.07 11.72 3.15
N ALA A 342 9.59 10.68 3.80
CA ALA A 342 8.91 9.96 4.87
C ALA A 342 9.93 9.57 5.97
N PRO A 343 9.49 9.42 7.24
CA PRO A 343 10.39 9.16 8.37
C PRO A 343 11.15 7.83 8.27
N ASP A 344 10.62 6.86 7.53
CA ASP A 344 11.17 5.51 7.39
C ASP A 344 12.16 5.36 6.22
N LEU A 345 12.43 6.43 5.47
CA LEU A 345 13.34 6.38 4.32
C LEU A 345 14.80 6.41 4.77
N ALA A 346 15.57 5.43 4.32
CA ALA A 346 17.03 5.52 4.32
C ALA A 346 17.48 6.36 3.12
N TYR A 347 18.44 7.26 3.35
CA TYR A 347 18.97 8.14 2.30
C TYR A 347 20.40 7.76 1.94
N VAL A 348 20.67 7.66 0.64
CA VAL A 348 22.02 7.67 0.10
C VAL A 348 22.29 8.95 -0.68
N ARG A 349 23.53 9.43 -0.60
CA ARG A 349 23.97 10.65 -1.28
C ARG A 349 25.06 10.34 -2.29
N ARG A 350 24.88 10.83 -3.52
CA ARG A 350 25.91 10.86 -4.55
C ARG A 350 26.37 12.30 -4.78
N GLY A 351 27.68 12.48 -4.90
CA GLY A 351 28.31 13.79 -5.04
C GLY A 351 28.60 14.47 -3.71
N ASP A 352 29.40 15.52 -3.77
CA ASP A 352 29.75 16.34 -2.61
C ASP A 352 29.31 17.79 -2.85
N PRO A 353 28.25 18.26 -2.18
CA PRO A 353 27.74 19.60 -2.38
C PRO A 353 28.71 20.69 -1.88
N ALA A 354 29.74 20.34 -1.10
CA ALA A 354 30.80 21.28 -0.71
C ALA A 354 31.84 21.50 -1.82
N ALA A 355 32.08 20.50 -2.68
CA ALA A 355 33.12 20.55 -3.70
C ALA A 355 32.69 21.30 -4.97
N ASN A 356 31.46 21.08 -5.44
CA ASN A 356 30.97 21.61 -6.73
C ASN A 356 29.51 22.10 -6.70
N ALA A 357 28.91 22.21 -5.51
CA ALA A 357 27.49 22.54 -5.34
C ALA A 357 26.54 21.67 -6.19
N GLN A 358 26.88 20.40 -6.42
CA GLN A 358 26.02 19.41 -7.06
C GLN A 358 25.95 18.13 -6.22
N ALA A 359 24.74 17.65 -5.99
CA ALA A 359 24.51 16.41 -5.27
C ALA A 359 23.13 15.82 -5.55
N LEU A 360 23.01 14.51 -5.38
CA LEU A 360 21.77 13.77 -5.42
C LEU A 360 21.57 13.03 -4.10
N TRP A 361 20.37 13.10 -3.55
CA TRP A 361 19.93 12.25 -2.45
C TRP A 361 18.79 11.37 -2.93
N ILE A 362 18.86 10.08 -2.63
CA ILE A 362 17.77 9.13 -2.90
C ILE A 362 17.35 8.50 -1.58
N GLY A 363 16.16 8.88 -1.13
CA GLY A 363 15.41 8.23 -0.06
C GLY A 363 14.73 6.97 -0.60
N HIS A 364 15.03 5.83 0.00
CA HIS A 364 14.54 4.53 -0.43
C HIS A 364 14.01 3.69 0.73
N ARG A 365 13.12 2.76 0.39
CA ARG A 365 12.67 1.68 1.28
C ARG A 365 13.19 0.36 0.73
N ALA A 366 14.20 -0.21 1.40
CA ALA A 366 14.86 -1.46 0.97
C ALA A 366 15.27 -1.44 -0.52
N GLY A 367 16.00 -0.41 -0.97
CA GLY A 367 16.44 -0.23 -2.35
C GLY A 367 15.38 0.26 -3.34
N VAL A 368 14.10 0.35 -2.96
CA VAL A 368 13.06 0.95 -3.83
C VAL A 368 13.06 2.48 -3.66
N PRO A 369 13.27 3.26 -4.73
CA PRO A 369 13.33 4.71 -4.63
C PRO A 369 11.94 5.29 -4.37
N VAL A 370 11.83 6.15 -3.34
CA VAL A 370 10.56 6.80 -2.94
C VAL A 370 10.67 8.32 -3.05
N HIS A 371 11.81 8.88 -2.64
CA HIS A 371 12.06 10.30 -2.64
C HIS A 371 13.42 10.61 -3.25
N GLY A 372 13.50 11.54 -4.20
CA GLY A 372 14.73 11.93 -4.87
C GLY A 372 14.92 13.43 -4.79
N ILE A 373 16.12 13.88 -4.47
CA ILE A 373 16.46 15.30 -4.33
C ILE A 373 17.71 15.56 -5.16
N ALA A 374 17.68 16.64 -5.92
CA ALA A 374 18.82 17.08 -6.71
C ALA A 374 19.15 18.53 -6.42
N LEU A 375 20.38 18.77 -6.00
CA LEU A 375 20.99 20.08 -5.96
C LEU A 375 21.76 20.28 -7.26
N ASN A 376 21.35 21.26 -8.07
CA ASN A 376 21.94 21.64 -9.36
C ASN A 376 22.16 20.45 -10.34
N ALA A 377 21.43 19.35 -10.13
CA ALA A 377 21.58 18.09 -10.85
C ALA A 377 20.23 17.60 -11.43
N GLY A 378 19.34 18.54 -11.79
CA GLY A 378 17.99 18.22 -12.27
C GLY A 378 17.95 17.32 -13.52
N GLY A 379 18.96 17.42 -14.39
CA GLY A 379 19.12 16.51 -15.54
C GLY A 379 19.36 15.06 -15.11
N GLU A 380 20.12 14.86 -14.02
CA GLU A 380 20.39 13.53 -13.48
C GLU A 380 19.18 12.95 -12.75
N LEU A 381 18.47 13.76 -11.95
CA LEU A 381 17.21 13.33 -11.32
C LEU A 381 16.17 12.92 -12.36
N ARG A 382 16.11 13.64 -13.49
CA ARG A 382 15.24 13.28 -14.61
C ARG A 382 15.60 11.92 -15.20
N ALA A 383 16.89 11.60 -15.29
CA ALA A 383 17.32 10.28 -15.76
C ALA A 383 16.86 9.16 -14.80
N LEU A 384 16.85 9.41 -13.50
CA LEU A 384 16.41 8.46 -12.47
C LEU A 384 14.91 8.23 -12.43
N ARG A 385 14.09 9.15 -12.95
CA ARG A 385 12.62 9.10 -12.87
C ARG A 385 12.02 7.76 -13.29
N ALA A 386 12.58 7.10 -14.30
CA ALA A 386 12.10 5.81 -14.77
C ALA A 386 12.17 4.72 -13.68
N LEU A 387 13.11 4.81 -12.73
CA LEU A 387 13.17 3.92 -11.57
C LEU A 387 12.04 4.21 -10.57
N PHE A 388 11.68 5.48 -10.37
CA PHE A 388 10.59 5.87 -9.47
C PHE A 388 9.22 5.48 -10.05
N ASP A 389 8.97 5.82 -11.31
CA ASP A 389 7.71 5.50 -12.00
C ASP A 389 7.43 3.99 -11.99
N ALA A 390 8.48 3.17 -12.18
CA ALA A 390 8.38 1.71 -12.19
C ALA A 390 8.66 1.06 -10.83
N ARG A 391 8.94 1.83 -9.78
CA ARG A 391 9.41 1.35 -8.46
C ARG A 391 10.53 0.30 -8.58
N THR A 392 11.43 0.50 -9.54
CA THR A 392 12.53 -0.43 -9.81
C THR A 392 13.54 -0.33 -8.67
N PRO A 393 13.82 -1.44 -7.95
CA PRO A 393 14.84 -1.43 -6.93
C PRO A 393 16.21 -1.12 -7.52
N PHE A 394 17.04 -0.48 -6.73
CA PHE A 394 18.45 -0.25 -7.03
C PHE A 394 19.32 -0.61 -5.83
N ASP A 395 20.57 -0.93 -6.10
CA ASP A 395 21.60 -1.09 -5.07
C ASP A 395 22.09 0.30 -4.63
N PRO A 396 21.85 0.71 -3.36
CA PRO A 396 22.25 2.02 -2.86
C PRO A 396 23.76 2.26 -2.91
N ASP A 397 24.56 1.24 -2.63
CA ASP A 397 26.03 1.36 -2.64
C ASP A 397 26.55 1.48 -4.08
N ALA A 398 25.98 0.71 -5.01
CA ALA A 398 26.30 0.84 -6.42
C ALA A 398 25.90 2.20 -7.00
N PHE A 399 24.79 2.79 -6.53
CA PHE A 399 24.39 4.15 -6.91
C PHE A 399 25.40 5.20 -6.44
N VAL A 400 25.87 5.09 -5.18
CA VAL A 400 26.88 6.00 -4.62
C VAL A 400 28.22 5.85 -5.33
N ALA A 401 28.65 4.62 -5.62
CA ALA A 401 29.93 4.32 -6.26
C ALA A 401 29.97 4.63 -7.76
N HIS A 402 28.82 4.72 -8.44
CA HIS A 402 28.77 4.93 -9.89
C HIS A 402 29.23 6.34 -10.27
N ALA A 403 30.40 6.45 -10.89
CA ALA A 403 30.97 7.73 -11.35
C ALA A 403 30.47 8.19 -12.73
N GLY A 404 29.79 7.32 -13.50
CA GLY A 404 29.38 7.61 -14.88
C GLY A 404 28.02 8.31 -15.03
N PRO A 405 27.57 8.55 -16.28
CA PRO A 405 26.25 9.11 -16.56
C PRO A 405 25.12 8.23 -16.02
N LEU A 406 24.16 8.82 -15.30
CA LEU A 406 23.06 8.06 -14.68
C LEU A 406 22.10 7.43 -15.68
N ARG A 407 21.95 7.99 -16.87
CA ARG A 407 21.04 7.42 -17.89
C ARG A 407 21.44 6.00 -18.31
N ALA A 408 22.73 5.74 -18.46
CA ALA A 408 23.24 4.41 -18.80
C ALA A 408 23.07 3.45 -17.61
N TRP A 409 23.35 3.92 -16.40
CA TRP A 409 23.17 3.15 -15.17
C TRP A 409 21.71 2.75 -14.95
N VAL A 410 20.75 3.68 -15.09
CA VAL A 410 19.31 3.38 -14.99
C VAL A 410 18.89 2.29 -15.97
N LYS A 411 19.36 2.36 -17.22
CA LYS A 411 19.06 1.35 -18.24
C LYS A 411 19.62 -0.03 -17.84
N ALA A 412 20.83 -0.07 -17.27
CA ALA A 412 21.43 -1.30 -16.78
C ALA A 412 20.66 -1.87 -15.57
N THR A 413 20.31 -1.02 -14.60
CA THR A 413 19.52 -1.39 -13.41
C THR A 413 18.16 -1.96 -13.81
N GLN A 414 17.45 -1.32 -14.74
CA GLN A 414 16.18 -1.84 -15.26
C GLN A 414 16.34 -3.17 -16.00
N ALA A 415 17.43 -3.36 -16.75
CA ALA A 415 17.69 -4.61 -17.46
C ALA A 415 17.99 -5.79 -16.51
N VAL A 416 18.66 -5.53 -15.38
CA VAL A 416 18.90 -6.53 -14.33
C VAL A 416 17.59 -6.85 -13.60
N ALA A 417 16.81 -5.83 -13.24
CA ALA A 417 15.51 -6.01 -12.60
C ALA A 417 14.50 -6.78 -13.49
N TRP A 418 14.54 -6.58 -14.81
CA TRP A 418 13.68 -7.26 -15.79
C TRP A 418 14.01 -8.74 -16.00
N ARG A 419 15.23 -9.18 -15.69
CA ARG A 419 15.65 -10.59 -15.85
C ARG A 419 15.05 -11.54 -14.80
N PHE A 420 14.33 -11.01 -13.81
CA PHE A 420 13.48 -11.78 -12.91
C PHE A 420 12.03 -11.78 -13.43
N PRO A 421 11.50 -12.90 -13.96
CA PRO A 421 10.12 -12.95 -14.43
C PRO A 421 9.18 -13.04 -13.23
N GLY A 422 8.72 -11.90 -12.74
CA GLY A 422 7.79 -11.78 -11.61
C GLY A 422 7.85 -10.37 -11.02
N GLY A 423 7.29 -9.39 -11.73
CA GLY A 423 7.34 -7.97 -11.36
C GLY A 423 6.63 -7.64 -10.05
N THR A 424 7.32 -7.90 -8.93
CA THR A 424 7.38 -7.19 -7.65
C THR A 424 8.43 -7.97 -6.85
N PRO A 425 9.60 -7.42 -6.49
CA PRO A 425 10.40 -8.04 -5.46
C PRO A 425 9.69 -7.75 -4.13
N MET A 426 9.04 -8.79 -3.57
CA MET A 426 8.97 -8.92 -2.13
C MET A 426 10.39 -8.71 -1.57
N TYR A 427 10.49 -7.90 -0.51
CA TYR A 427 11.60 -7.86 0.45
C TYR A 427 12.81 -8.75 0.08
N GLN A 428 13.77 -8.23 -0.69
CA GLN A 428 15.06 -8.91 -0.85
C GLN A 428 16.04 -8.35 0.19
N SER A 429 16.11 -9.03 1.33
CA SER A 429 17.26 -8.99 2.24
C SER A 429 18.51 -9.68 1.65
N GLN A 430 18.53 -10.00 0.35
CA GLN A 430 19.35 -11.09 -0.19
C GLN A 430 20.86 -10.84 -0.31
N THR A 431 21.40 -9.65 -0.07
CA THR A 431 22.84 -9.42 -0.31
C THR A 431 23.76 -9.92 0.80
N VAL A 432 23.23 -10.28 1.98
CA VAL A 432 23.96 -11.07 3.01
C VAL A 432 23.07 -12.13 3.69
N ILE A 433 21.73 -11.98 3.65
CA ILE A 433 20.74 -12.74 4.44
C ILE A 433 20.04 -13.85 3.60
N GLY A 434 20.31 -13.92 2.28
CA GLY A 434 19.64 -14.82 1.33
C GLY A 434 20.28 -16.19 1.08
N ILE A 435 21.47 -16.47 1.61
CA ILE A 435 22.17 -17.75 1.40
C ILE A 435 21.76 -18.71 2.52
N THR A 436 21.11 -19.81 2.15
CA THR A 436 21.00 -20.98 3.04
C THR A 436 22.37 -21.63 3.08
N ASP A 437 22.92 -21.89 4.27
CA ASP A 437 24.18 -22.61 4.39
C ASP A 437 24.09 -23.94 3.61
N ALA A 438 25.10 -24.23 2.78
CA ALA A 438 25.11 -25.41 1.92
C ALA A 438 24.93 -26.71 2.71
N SER A 439 25.38 -26.74 3.98
CA SER A 439 25.18 -27.87 4.90
C SER A 439 23.71 -28.12 5.27
N LYS A 440 22.83 -27.13 5.08
CA LYS A 440 21.39 -27.22 5.36
C LYS A 440 20.58 -27.63 4.14
N ASN A 441 21.12 -27.46 2.93
CA ASN A 441 20.49 -27.91 1.69
C ASN A 441 20.88 -29.36 1.36
N VAL A 442 20.52 -30.29 2.25
CA VAL A 442 20.95 -31.69 2.19
C VAL A 442 20.26 -32.42 1.02
N PRO A 443 20.99 -33.21 0.21
CA PRO A 443 20.42 -34.12 -0.78
C PRO A 443 19.42 -35.11 -0.15
N LEU A 444 18.44 -35.59 -0.92
CA LEU A 444 17.36 -36.41 -0.37
C LEU A 444 17.84 -37.73 0.27
N ASP A 445 18.90 -38.34 -0.26
CA ASP A 445 19.54 -39.54 0.30
C ASP A 445 20.34 -39.28 1.59
N GLY A 446 20.71 -38.02 1.84
CA GLY A 446 21.32 -37.57 3.10
C GLY A 446 20.31 -37.17 4.18
N CYS A 447 19.02 -37.13 3.88
CA CYS A 447 17.96 -36.75 4.81
C CYS A 447 17.62 -37.89 5.78
N VAL A 448 18.50 -38.15 6.75
CA VAL A 448 18.30 -39.13 7.83
C VAL A 448 17.92 -38.41 9.13
N TRP A 449 16.83 -38.84 9.75
CA TRP A 449 16.34 -38.25 11.00
C TRP A 449 17.19 -38.75 12.19
N PRO A 450 17.55 -37.89 13.18
CA PRO A 450 18.29 -38.29 14.37
C PRO A 450 17.60 -39.38 15.17
N ALA A 451 18.37 -40.17 15.93
CA ALA A 451 17.85 -41.26 16.77
C ALA A 451 16.81 -40.79 17.82
N ASP A 452 16.94 -39.58 18.36
CA ASP A 452 15.97 -38.93 19.26
C ASP A 452 14.82 -38.29 18.46
N ALA A 453 14.22 -39.10 17.59
CA ALA A 453 13.44 -38.67 16.45
C ALA A 453 12.09 -38.03 16.84
N LEU A 454 11.66 -38.19 18.09
CA LEU A 454 10.45 -37.55 18.63
C LEU A 454 10.75 -36.20 19.27
N ASN A 455 11.99 -35.96 19.71
CA ASN A 455 12.33 -34.75 20.45
C ASN A 455 13.27 -33.81 19.66
N THR A 456 13.52 -34.11 18.39
CA THR A 456 14.38 -33.32 17.51
C THR A 456 13.81 -33.22 16.10
N ILE A 457 13.96 -32.06 15.47
CA ILE A 457 13.61 -31.81 14.07
C ILE A 457 14.85 -31.26 13.35
N PRO A 458 15.38 -31.97 12.33
CA PRO A 458 16.52 -31.48 11.57
C PRO A 458 16.21 -30.22 10.75
N ASP A 459 17.18 -29.31 10.66
CA ASP A 459 17.01 -28.04 9.92
C ASP A 459 16.73 -28.24 8.42
N TRP A 460 17.26 -29.31 7.83
CA TRP A 460 17.05 -29.63 6.42
C TRP A 460 15.58 -29.89 6.09
N VAL A 461 14.75 -30.23 7.08
CA VAL A 461 13.29 -30.35 6.94
C VAL A 461 12.66 -29.04 6.43
N TYR A 462 13.29 -27.90 6.74
CA TYR A 462 12.79 -26.58 6.36
C TYR A 462 13.59 -25.89 5.28
N THR A 463 14.71 -26.47 4.84
CA THR A 463 15.70 -25.75 4.03
C THR A 463 16.19 -26.51 2.81
N SER A 464 16.04 -27.84 2.77
CA SER A 464 16.43 -28.67 1.63
C SER A 464 15.47 -28.50 0.44
N GLN A 465 16.03 -28.08 -0.69
CA GLN A 465 15.30 -28.00 -1.96
C GLN A 465 14.93 -29.39 -2.50
N PRO A 466 15.83 -30.39 -2.53
CA PRO A 466 15.46 -31.76 -2.94
C PRO A 466 14.32 -32.35 -2.09
N LEU A 467 14.31 -32.09 -0.78
CA LEU A 467 13.21 -32.52 0.08
C LEU A 467 11.92 -31.80 -0.30
N TYR A 468 11.95 -30.48 -0.46
CA TYR A 468 10.79 -29.69 -0.89
C TYR A 468 10.18 -30.22 -2.20
N ASP A 469 11.01 -30.55 -3.19
CA ASP A 469 10.53 -31.10 -4.47
C ASP A 469 9.82 -32.45 -4.26
N SER A 470 10.36 -33.29 -3.37
CA SER A 470 9.75 -34.55 -2.94
C SER A 470 8.45 -34.34 -2.15
N GLU A 471 8.35 -33.30 -1.33
CA GLU A 471 7.10 -32.92 -0.63
C GLU A 471 6.01 -32.53 -1.64
N MET A 472 6.35 -31.79 -2.69
CA MET A 472 5.38 -31.43 -3.74
C MET A 472 4.82 -32.67 -4.43
N GLU A 473 5.63 -33.71 -4.61
CA GLU A 473 5.21 -34.98 -5.19
C GLU A 473 4.43 -35.86 -4.21
N LYS A 474 5.02 -36.20 -3.06
CA LYS A 474 4.50 -37.19 -2.12
C LYS A 474 3.35 -36.68 -1.26
N ILE A 475 3.33 -35.38 -0.94
CA ILE A 475 2.30 -34.78 -0.10
C ILE A 475 1.25 -34.12 -0.99
N PHE A 476 1.59 -33.04 -1.69
CA PHE A 476 0.58 -32.21 -2.38
C PHE A 476 -0.03 -32.90 -3.61
N ARG A 477 0.76 -33.67 -4.37
CA ARG A 477 0.29 -34.51 -5.48
C ARG A 477 0.07 -35.98 -5.09
N GLY A 478 0.30 -36.33 -3.83
CA GLY A 478 0.08 -37.68 -3.32
C GLY A 478 -1.37 -37.95 -2.93
N ALA A 479 -1.57 -38.94 -2.06
CA ALA A 479 -2.87 -39.30 -1.51
C ALA A 479 -3.32 -38.31 -0.42
N THR A 480 -3.57 -37.05 -0.81
CA THR A 480 -4.07 -36.00 0.08
C THR A 480 -5.20 -35.19 -0.55
N TRP A 481 -6.09 -34.67 0.29
CA TRP A 481 -7.07 -33.66 -0.10
C TRP A 481 -6.50 -32.26 0.14
N ASN A 482 -6.50 -31.42 -0.90
CA ASN A 482 -6.01 -30.04 -0.83
C ASN A 482 -7.19 -29.09 -0.93
N TYR A 483 -7.30 -28.14 0.00
CA TYR A 483 -8.25 -27.05 -0.14
C TYR A 483 -7.89 -26.18 -1.34
N VAL A 484 -8.91 -25.80 -2.12
CA VAL A 484 -8.73 -24.97 -3.32
C VAL A 484 -9.67 -23.77 -3.39
N ALA A 485 -10.87 -23.83 -2.80
CA ALA A 485 -11.83 -22.73 -2.82
C ALA A 485 -12.95 -22.89 -1.80
N LEU A 486 -13.60 -21.78 -1.43
CA LEU A 486 -14.98 -21.83 -0.99
C LEU A 486 -15.89 -21.78 -2.21
N GLU A 487 -16.98 -22.53 -2.17
CA GLU A 487 -18.00 -22.56 -3.22
C GLU A 487 -18.63 -21.17 -3.46
N ALA A 488 -18.72 -20.35 -2.40
CA ALA A 488 -19.20 -18.97 -2.46
C ALA A 488 -18.29 -18.03 -3.29
N GLU A 489 -17.07 -18.45 -3.63
CA GLU A 489 -16.18 -17.71 -4.55
C GLU A 489 -16.51 -17.99 -6.03
N ILE A 490 -17.33 -19.00 -6.32
CA ILE A 490 -17.77 -19.38 -7.67
C ILE A 490 -19.29 -19.68 -7.68
N PRO A 491 -20.16 -18.70 -7.34
CA PRO A 491 -21.58 -18.96 -7.15
C PRO A 491 -22.34 -19.31 -8.44
N ASN A 492 -21.90 -18.85 -9.61
CA ASN A 492 -22.62 -19.02 -10.88
C ASN A 492 -21.88 -19.92 -11.86
N VAL A 493 -22.62 -20.49 -12.81
CA VAL A 493 -22.04 -21.24 -13.94
C VAL A 493 -21.05 -20.35 -14.70
N GLY A 494 -19.88 -20.90 -15.02
CA GLY A 494 -18.78 -20.19 -15.67
C GLY A 494 -17.89 -19.42 -14.70
N ASP A 495 -18.31 -19.21 -13.45
CA ASP A 495 -17.44 -18.60 -12.45
C ASP A 495 -16.24 -19.50 -12.20
N TYR A 496 -15.06 -18.89 -12.16
CA TYR A 496 -13.81 -19.58 -11.89
C TYR A 496 -12.96 -18.84 -10.87
N LYS A 497 -12.13 -19.59 -10.17
CA LYS A 497 -11.05 -19.13 -9.30
C LYS A 497 -9.75 -19.82 -9.68
N ARG A 498 -8.67 -19.04 -9.79
CA ARG A 498 -7.31 -19.59 -9.82
C ARG A 498 -6.89 -19.96 -8.40
N SER A 499 -6.48 -21.20 -8.22
CA SER A 499 -6.01 -21.75 -6.95
C SER A 499 -4.75 -22.58 -7.16
N TYR A 500 -4.32 -23.31 -6.13
CA TYR A 500 -3.08 -24.07 -6.14
C TYR A 500 -3.22 -25.40 -5.40
N VAL A 501 -2.51 -26.41 -5.89
CA VAL A 501 -2.22 -27.65 -5.17
C VAL A 501 -0.70 -27.77 -5.07
N GLY A 502 -0.17 -27.54 -3.86
CA GLY A 502 1.24 -27.25 -3.66
C GLY A 502 1.65 -26.01 -4.45
N ALA A 503 2.74 -26.12 -5.24
CA ALA A 503 3.15 -25.07 -6.17
C ALA A 503 2.42 -25.09 -7.53
N THR A 504 1.55 -26.08 -7.79
CA THR A 504 0.93 -26.28 -9.10
C THR A 504 -0.32 -25.42 -9.25
N PRO A 505 -0.39 -24.49 -10.24
CA PRO A 505 -1.57 -23.67 -10.44
C PRO A 505 -2.74 -24.49 -11.02
N VAL A 506 -3.91 -24.36 -10.41
CA VAL A 506 -5.16 -25.00 -10.85
C VAL A 506 -6.26 -23.97 -11.07
N VAL A 507 -7.26 -24.34 -11.86
CA VAL A 507 -8.51 -23.59 -12.01
C VAL A 507 -9.60 -24.38 -11.32
N VAL A 508 -10.35 -23.73 -10.43
CA VAL A 508 -11.60 -24.22 -9.86
C VAL A 508 -12.72 -23.51 -10.61
N ALA A 509 -13.60 -24.24 -11.29
CA ALA A 509 -14.66 -23.66 -12.10
C ALA A 509 -16.01 -24.33 -11.83
N ARG A 510 -17.10 -23.56 -11.88
CA ARG A 510 -18.44 -24.12 -11.90
C ARG A 510 -18.86 -24.41 -13.35
N ALA A 511 -19.01 -25.69 -13.66
CA ALA A 511 -19.37 -26.17 -14.98
C ALA A 511 -20.86 -25.93 -15.31
N GLU A 512 -21.23 -26.15 -16.57
CA GLU A 512 -22.59 -25.90 -17.09
C GLU A 512 -23.67 -26.74 -16.39
N ASP A 513 -23.32 -27.95 -15.95
CA ASP A 513 -24.20 -28.84 -15.19
C ASP A 513 -24.27 -28.51 -13.68
N GLY A 514 -23.63 -27.41 -13.26
CA GLY A 514 -23.57 -26.96 -11.87
C GLY A 514 -22.49 -27.64 -11.03
N SER A 515 -21.83 -28.69 -11.55
CA SER A 515 -20.72 -29.35 -10.85
C SER A 515 -19.48 -28.46 -10.75
N ILE A 516 -18.65 -28.68 -9.74
CA ILE A 516 -17.36 -28.00 -9.58
C ILE A 516 -16.27 -28.88 -10.18
N ALA A 517 -15.51 -28.32 -11.11
CA ALA A 517 -14.36 -28.98 -11.73
C ALA A 517 -13.06 -28.30 -11.27
N VAL A 518 -12.01 -29.10 -11.09
CA VAL A 518 -10.66 -28.63 -10.78
C VAL A 518 -9.68 -29.26 -11.74
N PHE A 519 -8.85 -28.44 -12.38
CA PHE A 519 -7.86 -28.92 -13.36
C PHE A 519 -6.65 -28.00 -13.42
N GLU A 520 -5.51 -28.52 -13.91
CA GLU A 520 -4.28 -27.72 -14.07
C GLU A 520 -4.50 -26.50 -14.98
N ASN A 521 -4.02 -25.34 -14.53
CA ASN A 521 -4.07 -24.09 -15.30
C ASN A 521 -2.98 -24.08 -16.37
N ARG A 522 -3.03 -25.01 -17.32
CA ARG A 522 -1.95 -25.24 -18.29
C ARG A 522 -2.51 -25.73 -19.61
N CYS A 523 -2.16 -25.05 -20.70
CA CYS A 523 -2.47 -25.53 -22.04
C CYS A 523 -1.64 -26.78 -22.37
N ALA A 524 -2.30 -27.87 -22.77
CA ALA A 524 -1.68 -29.14 -23.15
C ALA A 524 -0.67 -29.02 -24.31
N HIS A 525 -0.80 -28.00 -25.17
CA HIS A 525 0.07 -27.81 -26.33
C HIS A 525 1.50 -27.36 -25.96
N ARG A 526 1.64 -26.24 -25.24
CA ARG A 526 2.96 -25.64 -24.90
C ARG A 526 3.11 -25.19 -23.45
N GLY A 527 2.17 -25.60 -22.60
CA GLY A 527 2.24 -25.31 -21.18
C GLY A 527 1.90 -23.88 -20.76
N ALA A 528 1.36 -23.05 -21.66
CA ALA A 528 0.96 -21.69 -21.30
C ALA A 528 -0.22 -21.72 -20.31
N GLU A 529 -0.10 -21.00 -19.20
CA GLU A 529 -1.22 -20.72 -18.31
C GLU A 529 -2.25 -19.84 -19.04
N PHE A 530 -3.49 -20.30 -19.11
CA PHE A 530 -4.56 -19.57 -19.82
C PHE A 530 -5.42 -18.74 -18.88
N CYS A 531 -5.53 -19.13 -17.60
CA CYS A 531 -6.24 -18.38 -16.58
C CYS A 531 -5.27 -17.46 -15.82
N ARG A 532 -5.22 -16.18 -16.18
CA ARG A 532 -4.29 -15.21 -15.57
C ARG A 532 -4.89 -14.38 -14.44
N HIS A 533 -6.21 -14.21 -14.44
CA HIS A 533 -6.93 -13.50 -13.39
C HIS A 533 -7.21 -14.45 -12.21
N ASN A 534 -7.27 -13.90 -10.99
CA ASN A 534 -7.52 -14.71 -9.79
C ASN A 534 -8.95 -15.27 -9.75
N GLN A 535 -9.92 -14.52 -10.28
CA GLN A 535 -11.32 -14.93 -10.39
C GLN A 535 -11.93 -14.29 -11.65
N GLY A 536 -13.04 -14.83 -12.11
CA GLY A 536 -13.81 -14.28 -13.23
C GLY A 536 -14.96 -15.18 -13.63
N ASN A 537 -15.62 -14.85 -14.74
CA ASN A 537 -16.64 -15.69 -15.37
C ASN A 537 -16.24 -15.93 -16.82
N ALA A 538 -16.28 -17.19 -17.27
CA ALA A 538 -15.92 -17.59 -18.61
C ALA A 538 -16.88 -18.66 -19.15
N LYS A 539 -17.02 -18.72 -20.48
CA LYS A 539 -17.72 -19.82 -21.18
C LYS A 539 -16.77 -20.92 -21.62
N GLU A 540 -15.53 -20.56 -21.89
CA GLU A 540 -14.43 -21.45 -22.23
C GLU A 540 -13.10 -20.81 -21.81
N PHE A 541 -12.06 -21.62 -21.66
CA PHE A 541 -10.71 -21.17 -21.37
C PHE A 541 -9.86 -21.23 -22.63
N VAL A 542 -9.38 -20.08 -23.10
CA VAL A 542 -8.61 -19.99 -24.35
C VAL A 542 -7.15 -19.71 -24.05
N CYS A 543 -6.27 -20.56 -24.58
CA CYS A 543 -4.83 -20.34 -24.51
C CYS A 543 -4.44 -19.04 -25.22
N PRO A 544 -3.78 -18.09 -24.54
CA PRO A 544 -3.46 -16.78 -25.15
C PRO A 544 -2.40 -16.89 -26.27
N TYR A 545 -1.74 -18.04 -26.40
CA TYR A 545 -0.68 -18.22 -27.39
C TYR A 545 -1.22 -18.73 -28.73
N HIS A 546 -1.74 -19.96 -28.76
CA HIS A 546 -2.18 -20.62 -29.99
C HIS A 546 -3.70 -20.83 -30.01
N GLN A 547 -4.43 -20.23 -29.07
CA GLN A 547 -5.89 -20.24 -29.01
C GLN A 547 -6.52 -21.65 -28.99
N TRP A 548 -5.82 -22.62 -28.39
CA TRP A 548 -6.46 -23.87 -27.98
C TRP A 548 -7.50 -23.54 -26.91
N SER A 549 -8.73 -24.00 -27.09
CA SER A 549 -9.81 -23.71 -26.17
C SER A 549 -10.27 -24.94 -25.41
N TYR A 550 -10.60 -24.76 -24.14
CA TYR A 550 -11.01 -25.80 -23.22
C TYR A 550 -12.36 -25.44 -22.60
N ASP A 551 -13.19 -26.44 -22.32
CA ASP A 551 -14.45 -26.21 -21.61
C ASP A 551 -14.22 -25.93 -20.10
N LEU A 552 -15.31 -25.73 -19.37
CA LEU A 552 -15.29 -25.45 -17.93
C LEU A 552 -14.84 -26.65 -17.06
N LYS A 553 -14.60 -27.81 -17.67
CA LYS A 553 -14.02 -28.99 -17.02
C LYS A 553 -12.59 -29.26 -17.47
N GLY A 554 -12.00 -28.40 -18.32
CA GLY A 554 -10.65 -28.56 -18.83
C GLY A 554 -10.51 -29.53 -20.01
N ASN A 555 -11.61 -30.00 -20.62
CA ASN A 555 -11.51 -30.83 -21.83
C ASN A 555 -11.20 -29.94 -23.04
N LEU A 556 -10.32 -30.41 -23.93
CA LEU A 556 -9.98 -29.69 -25.15
C LEU A 556 -11.19 -29.64 -26.11
N GLN A 557 -11.64 -28.43 -26.45
CA GLN A 557 -12.76 -28.18 -27.35
C GLN A 557 -12.26 -27.80 -28.75
N GLY A 558 -11.39 -26.78 -28.82
CA GLY A 558 -10.96 -26.18 -30.08
C GLY A 558 -9.45 -26.24 -30.30
N VAL A 559 -9.04 -26.59 -31.52
CA VAL A 559 -7.65 -26.46 -32.00
C VAL A 559 -7.67 -25.65 -33.31
N PRO A 560 -7.18 -24.40 -33.31
CA PRO A 560 -7.06 -23.62 -34.53
C PRO A 560 -6.21 -24.33 -35.57
N PHE A 561 -6.63 -24.26 -36.84
CA PHE A 561 -5.95 -24.91 -37.98
C PHE A 561 -5.70 -26.42 -37.79
N LYS A 562 -6.57 -27.11 -37.04
CA LYS A 562 -6.45 -28.56 -36.75
C LYS A 562 -6.17 -29.42 -37.99
N ARG A 563 -6.70 -29.06 -39.17
CA ARG A 563 -6.52 -29.79 -40.44
C ARG A 563 -5.64 -29.05 -41.46
N GLY A 564 -4.84 -28.10 -41.01
CA GLY A 564 -3.94 -27.29 -41.84
C GLY A 564 -4.66 -26.18 -42.60
N VAL A 565 -3.88 -25.45 -43.40
CA VAL A 565 -4.35 -24.39 -44.31
C VAL A 565 -3.96 -24.81 -45.72
N ASN A 566 -4.87 -24.71 -46.70
CA ASN A 566 -4.63 -25.13 -48.09
C ASN A 566 -4.14 -26.59 -48.22
N LYS A 567 -4.64 -27.50 -47.37
CA LYS A 567 -4.24 -28.92 -47.29
C LYS A 567 -2.75 -29.14 -46.93
N ALA A 568 -2.07 -28.13 -46.38
CA ALA A 568 -0.71 -28.24 -45.87
C ALA A 568 -0.66 -28.08 -44.35
N GLY A 569 0.10 -28.95 -43.67
CA GLY A 569 0.23 -28.97 -42.20
C GLY A 569 -1.01 -29.50 -41.46
N GLY A 570 -1.07 -29.27 -40.15
CA GLY A 570 -2.16 -29.69 -39.27
C GLY A 570 -1.85 -30.93 -38.41
N MET A 571 -2.84 -31.34 -37.63
CA MET A 571 -2.76 -32.52 -36.77
C MET A 571 -3.00 -33.82 -37.56
N PRO A 572 -2.35 -34.94 -37.14
CA PRO A 572 -2.61 -36.27 -37.68
C PRO A 572 -4.09 -36.66 -37.72
N LYS A 573 -4.47 -37.59 -38.61
CA LYS A 573 -5.88 -37.99 -38.80
C LYS A 573 -6.49 -38.60 -37.52
N ASP A 574 -5.67 -39.34 -36.79
CA ASP A 574 -5.95 -40.01 -35.52
C ASP A 574 -5.91 -39.08 -34.30
N PHE A 575 -5.59 -37.79 -34.46
CA PHE A 575 -5.64 -36.83 -33.35
C PHE A 575 -7.09 -36.61 -32.86
N ARG A 576 -7.34 -36.98 -31.60
CA ARG A 576 -8.63 -36.81 -30.91
C ARG A 576 -8.46 -35.79 -29.77
N ASN A 577 -9.35 -34.80 -29.71
CA ASN A 577 -9.25 -33.78 -28.65
C ASN A 577 -9.37 -34.38 -27.24
N ALA A 578 -10.15 -35.46 -27.09
CA ALA A 578 -10.35 -36.16 -25.84
C ALA A 578 -9.05 -36.68 -25.20
N ASP A 579 -8.00 -36.91 -26.00
CA ASP A 579 -6.71 -37.39 -25.53
C ASP A 579 -5.78 -36.25 -25.06
N HIS A 580 -6.23 -34.99 -25.16
CA HIS A 580 -5.40 -33.79 -24.98
C HIS A 580 -6.06 -32.69 -24.12
N GLY A 581 -6.95 -33.08 -23.21
CA GLY A 581 -7.45 -32.20 -22.14
C GLY A 581 -6.37 -31.83 -21.12
N THR A 582 -6.69 -30.92 -20.20
CA THR A 582 -5.83 -30.65 -19.04
C THR A 582 -5.92 -31.80 -18.03
N ARG A 583 -4.93 -31.90 -17.12
CA ARG A 583 -5.02 -32.85 -16.00
C ARG A 583 -6.14 -32.39 -15.06
N GLN A 584 -7.24 -33.13 -15.05
CA GLN A 584 -8.34 -32.98 -14.11
C GLN A 584 -7.99 -33.64 -12.77
N LEU A 585 -8.44 -33.03 -11.69
CA LEU A 585 -8.26 -33.52 -10.32
C LEU A 585 -9.59 -34.07 -9.80
N ARG A 586 -9.52 -35.05 -8.90
CA ARG A 586 -10.68 -35.53 -8.16
C ARG A 586 -11.16 -34.40 -7.24
N VAL A 587 -12.47 -34.15 -7.21
CA VAL A 587 -13.08 -33.06 -6.42
C VAL A 587 -13.96 -33.65 -5.33
N ALA A 588 -13.89 -33.09 -4.13
CA ALA A 588 -14.84 -33.33 -3.05
C ALA A 588 -15.31 -31.98 -2.48
N THR A 589 -16.57 -31.92 -2.06
CA THR A 589 -17.17 -30.71 -1.50
C THR A 589 -17.88 -31.05 -0.21
N ARG A 590 -17.66 -30.26 0.84
CA ARG A 590 -18.38 -30.38 2.10
C ARG A 590 -18.78 -29.00 2.60
N HIS A 591 -20.08 -28.78 2.77
CA HIS A 591 -20.66 -27.53 3.30
C HIS A 591 -20.08 -26.24 2.68
N GLY A 592 -19.86 -26.25 1.36
CA GLY A 592 -19.33 -25.11 0.62
C GLY A 592 -17.81 -24.97 0.64
N VAL A 593 -17.06 -25.95 1.15
CA VAL A 593 -15.59 -26.02 1.08
C VAL A 593 -15.18 -27.02 0.00
N VAL A 594 -14.35 -26.59 -0.94
CA VAL A 594 -13.93 -27.38 -2.10
C VAL A 594 -12.51 -27.90 -1.91
N PHE A 595 -12.37 -29.22 -2.02
CA PHE A 595 -11.10 -29.94 -1.99
C PHE A 595 -10.81 -30.60 -3.34
N ALA A 596 -9.51 -30.72 -3.66
CA ALA A 596 -9.03 -31.40 -4.85
C ALA A 596 -7.87 -32.35 -4.52
N SER A 597 -7.77 -33.46 -5.26
CA SER A 597 -6.65 -34.40 -5.16
C SER A 597 -6.16 -34.84 -6.54
N TYR A 598 -4.84 -35.04 -6.65
CA TYR A 598 -4.23 -35.72 -7.80
C TYR A 598 -4.40 -37.24 -7.74
N SER A 599 -4.63 -37.78 -6.53
CA SER A 599 -4.75 -39.21 -6.29
C SER A 599 -6.18 -39.69 -6.48
N ASP A 600 -6.33 -40.71 -7.32
CA ASP A 600 -7.59 -41.42 -7.47
C ASP A 600 -7.81 -42.44 -6.35
N THR A 601 -6.81 -42.68 -5.51
CA THR A 601 -6.82 -43.67 -4.41
C THR A 601 -6.87 -43.05 -3.02
N VAL A 602 -6.89 -41.72 -2.89
CA VAL A 602 -7.10 -41.08 -1.59
C VAL A 602 -8.45 -41.51 -1.01
N GLU A 603 -8.50 -41.74 0.30
CA GLU A 603 -9.74 -42.08 1.00
C GLU A 603 -10.84 -41.02 0.79
N PRO A 604 -12.13 -41.36 0.96
CA PRO A 604 -13.22 -40.37 1.00
C PRO A 604 -12.91 -39.21 1.94
N LEU A 605 -13.41 -38.00 1.64
CA LEU A 605 -13.07 -36.80 2.41
C LEU A 605 -13.46 -36.92 3.89
N GLU A 606 -14.59 -37.56 4.17
CA GLU A 606 -15.09 -37.81 5.52
C GLU A 606 -14.15 -38.71 6.33
N ASP A 607 -13.65 -39.79 5.70
CA ASP A 607 -12.66 -40.68 6.31
C ASP A 607 -11.31 -39.97 6.47
N TYR A 608 -10.97 -39.11 5.50
CA TYR A 608 -9.73 -38.33 5.54
C TYR A 608 -9.70 -37.39 6.75
N LEU A 609 -10.79 -36.68 7.01
CA LEU A 609 -10.84 -35.72 8.11
C LEU A 609 -10.78 -36.40 9.48
N THR A 610 -11.28 -37.64 9.62
CA THR A 610 -11.53 -38.34 10.90
C THR A 610 -12.72 -37.77 11.67
N PRO A 611 -13.41 -38.57 12.51
CA PRO A 611 -14.67 -38.18 13.13
C PRO A 611 -14.60 -36.88 13.95
N GLU A 612 -13.56 -36.70 14.77
CA GLU A 612 -13.45 -35.55 15.69
C GLU A 612 -13.09 -34.25 14.96
N ILE A 613 -12.26 -34.31 13.92
CA ILE A 613 -11.95 -33.15 13.09
C ILE A 613 -13.16 -32.81 12.23
N LEU A 614 -13.88 -33.81 11.72
CA LEU A 614 -15.10 -33.61 10.94
C LEU A 614 -16.17 -32.91 11.77
N ASP A 615 -16.34 -33.30 13.03
CA ASP A 615 -17.27 -32.66 13.97
C ASP A 615 -16.94 -31.16 14.17
N GLU A 616 -15.68 -30.84 14.45
CA GLU A 616 -15.25 -29.44 14.60
C GLU A 616 -15.31 -28.66 13.28
N PHE A 617 -15.02 -29.32 12.15
CA PHE A 617 -15.16 -28.75 10.82
C PHE A 617 -16.61 -28.38 10.52
N ASP A 618 -17.56 -29.28 10.76
CA ASP A 618 -18.98 -29.06 10.51
C ASP A 618 -19.59 -28.05 11.49
N THR A 619 -19.03 -27.96 12.69
CA THR A 619 -19.40 -26.90 13.63
C THR A 619 -19.03 -25.53 13.08
N THR A 620 -17.92 -25.40 12.35
CA THR A 620 -17.56 -24.16 11.65
C THR A 620 -18.33 -23.98 10.34
N PHE A 621 -18.50 -25.05 9.57
CA PHE A 621 -19.21 -25.07 8.30
C PHE A 621 -20.55 -25.79 8.45
N THR A 622 -21.51 -25.10 9.08
CA THR A 622 -22.83 -25.62 9.46
C THR A 622 -23.76 -26.04 8.30
N GLY A 623 -23.29 -25.96 7.04
CA GLY A 623 -24.11 -26.15 5.84
C GLY A 623 -24.91 -24.92 5.42
N LYS A 624 -24.87 -23.82 6.18
CA LYS A 624 -25.38 -22.51 5.76
C LYS A 624 -24.65 -22.01 4.52
N LYS A 625 -25.36 -21.26 3.67
CA LYS A 625 -24.73 -20.62 2.50
C LYS A 625 -23.73 -19.57 2.96
N LEU A 626 -22.48 -19.76 2.55
CA LEU A 626 -21.38 -18.87 2.90
C LEU A 626 -21.47 -17.57 2.09
N LYS A 627 -21.06 -16.46 2.70
CA LYS A 627 -20.92 -15.16 2.05
C LYS A 627 -19.50 -14.64 2.24
N VAL A 628 -18.78 -14.42 1.16
CA VAL A 628 -17.43 -13.85 1.21
C VAL A 628 -17.49 -12.42 1.73
N LEU A 629 -16.68 -12.11 2.74
CA LEU A 629 -16.56 -10.79 3.36
C LEU A 629 -15.30 -10.05 2.92
N GLY A 630 -14.26 -10.79 2.52
CA GLY A 630 -13.02 -10.20 2.04
C GLY A 630 -11.90 -11.22 1.93
N TYR A 631 -10.75 -10.73 1.46
CA TYR A 631 -9.56 -11.54 1.26
C TYR A 631 -8.34 -10.87 1.89
N TYR A 632 -7.42 -11.68 2.37
CA TYR A 632 -6.04 -11.26 2.63
C TYR A 632 -5.07 -12.13 1.84
N ARG A 633 -3.92 -11.57 1.50
CA ARG A 633 -2.83 -12.31 0.87
C ARG A 633 -1.49 -11.71 1.28
N ASN A 634 -0.59 -12.57 1.72
CA ASN A 634 0.77 -12.21 2.08
C ASN A 634 1.72 -13.34 1.69
N GLU A 635 2.97 -12.99 1.42
CA GLU A 635 4.05 -13.96 1.32
C GLU A 635 4.80 -13.97 2.65
N LEU A 636 5.21 -15.17 3.09
CA LEU A 636 5.94 -15.40 4.31
C LEU A 636 7.28 -16.05 3.99
N PRO A 637 8.41 -15.47 4.44
CA PRO A 637 9.75 -15.99 4.17
C PRO A 637 10.09 -17.15 5.13
N CYS A 638 9.24 -18.16 5.15
CA CYS A 638 9.36 -19.35 5.97
C CYS A 638 8.85 -20.59 5.23
N ASN A 639 9.26 -21.77 5.69
CA ASN A 639 8.77 -23.04 5.17
C ASN A 639 7.28 -23.22 5.50
N TRP A 640 6.55 -23.85 4.59
CA TRP A 640 5.10 -24.07 4.72
C TRP A 640 4.69 -24.89 5.96
N LYS A 641 5.55 -25.82 6.41
CA LYS A 641 5.29 -26.67 7.59
C LYS A 641 5.25 -25.87 8.89
N MET A 642 6.05 -24.80 8.98
CA MET A 642 6.13 -23.98 10.18
C MET A 642 4.78 -23.38 10.57
N TYR A 643 3.86 -23.16 9.60
CA TYR A 643 2.55 -22.60 9.93
C TYR A 643 1.61 -23.67 10.53
N HIS A 644 1.76 -24.94 10.13
CA HIS A 644 1.09 -26.05 10.80
C HIS A 644 1.65 -26.24 12.22
N GLU A 645 2.96 -26.12 12.38
CA GLU A 645 3.60 -26.21 13.70
C GLU A 645 3.18 -25.08 14.62
N ASN A 646 3.17 -23.84 14.13
CA ASN A 646 2.70 -22.67 14.89
C ASN A 646 1.32 -22.95 15.51
N LEU A 647 0.37 -23.50 14.73
CA LEU A 647 -0.97 -23.81 15.24
C LEU A 647 -1.06 -25.12 16.05
N LYS A 648 0.01 -25.90 16.12
CA LYS A 648 0.19 -27.08 16.98
C LYS A 648 1.11 -26.82 18.17
N ASP A 649 1.65 -25.60 18.28
CA ASP A 649 2.40 -25.05 19.40
C ASP A 649 1.54 -24.05 20.17
N PRO A 650 0.53 -24.47 20.93
CA PRO A 650 -0.32 -23.53 21.64
C PRO A 650 0.39 -22.74 22.76
N TYR A 651 1.64 -23.11 23.11
CA TYR A 651 2.40 -22.49 24.17
C TYR A 651 2.81 -21.06 23.80
N HIS A 652 3.30 -20.85 22.57
CA HIS A 652 3.71 -19.51 22.12
C HIS A 652 2.53 -18.53 22.15
N ALA A 653 1.31 -18.99 21.88
CA ALA A 653 0.16 -18.10 21.79
C ALA A 653 -0.13 -17.37 23.12
N THR A 654 0.19 -18.01 24.25
CA THR A 654 0.08 -17.42 25.59
C THR A 654 1.23 -16.48 25.97
N LEU A 655 2.32 -16.48 25.21
CA LEU A 655 3.56 -15.73 25.51
C LEU A 655 3.85 -14.61 24.51
N LEU A 656 3.54 -14.84 23.24
CA LEU A 656 3.79 -13.93 22.13
C LEU A 656 2.66 -12.91 22.02
N HIS A 657 1.40 -13.37 22.00
CA HIS A 657 0.26 -12.52 21.70
C HIS A 657 -0.25 -11.76 22.92
N SER A 658 0.22 -10.53 23.09
CA SER A 658 -0.30 -9.63 24.14
C SER A 658 -1.81 -9.44 24.05
N PHE A 659 -2.38 -9.40 22.84
CA PHE A 659 -3.82 -9.20 22.65
C PHE A 659 -4.64 -10.35 23.25
N LEU A 660 -4.26 -11.60 22.96
CA LEU A 660 -4.98 -12.78 23.45
C LEU A 660 -5.02 -12.82 24.99
N VAL A 661 -3.88 -12.50 25.60
CA VAL A 661 -3.70 -12.61 27.04
C VAL A 661 -4.38 -11.45 27.77
N VAL A 662 -4.21 -10.22 27.31
CA VAL A 662 -4.81 -9.03 27.94
C VAL A 662 -6.33 -9.06 27.88
N PHE A 663 -6.90 -9.52 26.76
CA PHE A 663 -8.35 -9.52 26.54
C PHE A 663 -9.03 -10.87 26.78
N GLY A 664 -8.33 -11.82 27.43
CA GLY A 664 -8.92 -13.06 27.95
C GLY A 664 -9.35 -14.09 26.91
N LEU A 665 -8.91 -13.94 25.66
CA LEU A 665 -9.22 -14.88 24.58
C LEU A 665 -8.42 -16.18 24.73
N LEU A 666 -7.15 -16.08 25.10
CA LEU A 666 -6.29 -17.21 25.42
C LEU A 666 -5.40 -16.88 26.62
N VAL A 667 -5.76 -17.40 27.78
CA VAL A 667 -4.97 -17.30 29.01
C VAL A 667 -4.82 -18.67 29.66
N ALA A 668 -3.74 -18.87 30.41
CA ALA A 668 -3.44 -20.17 31.03
C ALA A 668 -4.57 -20.73 31.92
N GLY A 669 -5.47 -19.89 32.43
CA GLY A 669 -6.64 -20.29 33.23
C GLY A 669 -7.87 -20.72 32.42
N ASN A 670 -7.90 -20.52 31.09
CA ASN A 670 -9.06 -20.90 30.27
C ASN A 670 -9.11 -22.42 30.09
N LYS A 671 -10.34 -22.98 30.07
CA LYS A 671 -10.54 -24.35 29.58
C LYS A 671 -10.08 -24.40 28.12
N SER A 672 -9.07 -25.21 27.84
CA SER A 672 -8.42 -25.25 26.54
C SER A 672 -8.03 -26.67 26.15
N THR A 673 -7.73 -26.88 24.87
CA THR A 673 -7.28 -28.17 24.33
C THR A 673 -6.36 -27.95 23.14
N MET A 674 -5.44 -28.88 22.92
CA MET A 674 -4.71 -29.04 21.68
C MET A 674 -4.95 -30.45 21.19
N PHE A 675 -5.89 -30.60 20.27
CA PHE A 675 -6.27 -31.88 19.70
C PHE A 675 -5.40 -32.21 18.49
N ALA A 676 -4.95 -33.46 18.41
CA ALA A 676 -4.40 -34.06 17.19
C ALA A 676 -5.17 -35.35 16.92
N ASP A 677 -5.51 -35.61 15.66
CA ASP A 677 -6.28 -36.81 15.33
C ASP A 677 -5.53 -38.09 15.75
N THR A 678 -6.28 -39.06 16.26
CA THR A 678 -5.70 -40.28 16.85
C THR A 678 -5.38 -41.35 15.82
N VAL A 679 -5.85 -41.19 14.58
CA VAL A 679 -5.70 -42.16 13.50
C VAL A 679 -4.32 -42.01 12.83
N HIS A 680 -3.95 -40.78 12.51
CA HIS A 680 -2.74 -40.45 11.77
C HIS A 680 -1.90 -39.36 12.45
N GLY A 681 -2.52 -38.42 13.16
CA GLY A 681 -1.85 -37.26 13.76
C GLY A 681 -1.56 -36.12 12.77
N ARG A 682 -2.17 -36.14 11.58
CA ARG A 682 -1.96 -35.16 10.51
C ARG A 682 -2.81 -33.90 10.67
N HIS A 683 -3.99 -34.04 11.26
CA HIS A 683 -4.94 -32.98 11.54
C HIS A 683 -4.84 -32.54 13.00
N GLY A 684 -5.51 -31.44 13.33
CA GLY A 684 -5.65 -31.06 14.72
C GLY A 684 -6.22 -29.66 14.88
N PHE A 685 -6.69 -29.34 16.06
CA PHE A 685 -7.17 -28.00 16.38
C PHE A 685 -6.77 -27.60 17.80
N MET A 686 -6.45 -26.33 17.96
CA MET A 686 -6.40 -25.69 19.26
C MET A 686 -7.81 -25.18 19.58
N GLY A 687 -8.30 -25.44 20.79
CA GLY A 687 -9.56 -24.93 21.30
C GLY A 687 -9.35 -24.15 22.60
N SER A 688 -10.03 -23.02 22.77
CA SER A 688 -10.09 -22.31 24.06
C SER A 688 -11.44 -21.68 24.31
N ALA A 689 -11.87 -21.73 25.58
CA ALA A 689 -13.12 -21.17 26.04
C ALA A 689 -12.86 -19.90 26.85
N LYS A 690 -13.20 -18.74 26.26
CA LYS A 690 -13.19 -17.43 26.91
C LYS A 690 -14.20 -17.40 28.06
N SER A 691 -13.84 -16.76 29.17
CA SER A 691 -14.77 -16.44 30.26
C SER A 691 -15.84 -15.41 29.84
N GLU A 692 -16.90 -15.27 30.64
CA GLU A 692 -17.94 -14.25 30.40
C GLU A 692 -17.39 -12.82 30.57
N ASP A 693 -16.37 -12.64 31.40
CA ASP A 693 -15.71 -11.35 31.61
C ASP A 693 -15.08 -10.81 30.33
N LYS A 694 -15.25 -9.52 30.04
CA LYS A 694 -14.64 -8.89 28.83
C LYS A 694 -13.11 -8.89 28.84
N TYR A 695 -12.49 -8.97 30.02
CA TYR A 695 -11.04 -8.89 30.21
C TYR A 695 -10.55 -10.09 31.02
N ALA A 696 -9.29 -10.47 30.83
CA ALA A 696 -8.71 -11.59 31.56
C ALA A 696 -8.60 -11.31 33.08
N SER A 697 -8.91 -12.32 33.88
CA SER A 697 -8.50 -12.41 35.29
C SER A 697 -7.37 -13.42 35.41
N VAL A 698 -6.14 -12.95 35.59
CA VAL A 698 -4.93 -13.77 35.71
C VAL A 698 -4.41 -13.67 37.16
N SER A 699 -4.03 -14.81 37.77
CA SER A 699 -3.47 -14.82 39.12
C SER A 699 -2.15 -14.05 39.20
N GLU A 700 -1.84 -13.44 40.34
CA GLU A 700 -0.60 -12.68 40.55
C GLU A 700 0.68 -13.53 40.36
N GLU A 701 0.59 -14.84 40.54
CA GLU A 701 1.68 -15.77 40.25
C GLU A 701 1.91 -15.92 38.76
N ASN A 702 0.85 -16.15 37.97
CA ASN A 702 0.95 -16.28 36.51
C ASN A 702 1.34 -14.94 35.85
N LYS A 703 0.91 -13.80 36.40
CA LYS A 703 1.31 -12.47 35.89
C LYS A 703 2.84 -12.27 35.92
N LYS A 704 3.56 -12.86 36.88
CA LYS A 704 5.03 -12.73 36.99
C LYS A 704 5.77 -13.46 35.88
N GLU A 705 5.18 -14.55 35.36
CA GLU A 705 5.76 -15.36 34.31
C GLU A 705 5.33 -14.90 32.89
N MET A 706 4.24 -14.13 32.78
CA MET A 706 3.67 -13.67 31.50
C MET A 706 4.09 -12.24 31.16
N ARG A 707 5.23 -12.08 30.46
CA ARG A 707 5.72 -10.76 30.02
C ARG A 707 4.77 -10.01 29.07
N SER A 708 3.93 -10.74 28.33
CA SER A 708 2.97 -10.20 27.37
C SER A 708 1.71 -9.64 28.01
N PHE A 709 1.47 -9.88 29.30
CA PHE A 709 0.34 -9.31 30.03
C PHE A 709 0.64 -7.88 30.49
N HIS A 710 -0.23 -6.94 30.12
CA HIS A 710 -0.11 -5.53 30.48
C HIS A 710 -1.34 -5.07 31.26
N ASP A 711 -1.15 -4.83 32.56
CA ASP A 711 -2.23 -4.37 33.44
C ASP A 711 -2.70 -2.96 33.04
N GLY A 712 -4.02 -2.75 33.03
CA GLY A 712 -4.65 -1.46 32.68
C GLY A 712 -4.84 -1.14 31.19
N LEU A 713 -4.42 -2.00 30.25
CA LEU A 713 -4.65 -1.77 28.82
C LEU A 713 -6.13 -1.96 28.45
N ARG A 714 -6.71 -1.01 27.70
CA ARG A 714 -8.13 -0.99 27.32
C ARG A 714 -8.31 -0.64 25.85
N LEU A 715 -9.34 -1.20 25.20
CA LEU A 715 -9.71 -0.82 23.83
C LEU A 715 -10.55 0.44 23.83
N GLN A 716 -10.30 1.33 22.86
CA GLN A 716 -11.14 2.51 22.62
C GLN A 716 -12.56 2.11 22.14
N ASP A 717 -12.67 0.98 21.42
CA ASP A 717 -13.95 0.40 21.00
C ASP A 717 -14.11 -1.01 21.59
N GLU A 718 -14.73 -1.09 22.76
CA GLU A 718 -14.95 -2.37 23.44
C GLU A 718 -15.93 -3.30 22.71
N ARG A 719 -16.68 -2.81 21.71
CA ARG A 719 -17.56 -3.67 20.90
C ARG A 719 -16.79 -4.72 20.10
N PHE A 720 -15.48 -4.55 20.00
CA PHE A 720 -14.59 -5.55 19.43
C PHE A 720 -14.56 -6.84 20.27
N LEU A 721 -14.69 -6.75 21.59
CA LEU A 721 -14.60 -7.89 22.53
C LEU A 721 -15.94 -8.59 22.76
N ASP A 722 -17.02 -8.09 22.18
CA ASP A 722 -18.32 -8.73 22.30
C ASP A 722 -18.32 -10.07 21.56
N PHE A 723 -18.66 -11.15 22.27
CA PHE A 723 -18.72 -12.50 21.72
C PHE A 723 -20.17 -12.98 21.69
N VAL A 724 -20.67 -13.27 20.50
CA VAL A 724 -21.98 -13.88 20.28
C VAL A 724 -21.80 -15.39 20.18
N ARG A 725 -22.37 -16.16 21.10
CA ARG A 725 -22.38 -17.62 21.00
C ARG A 725 -23.33 -18.04 19.87
N GLU A 726 -22.76 -18.47 18.75
CA GLU A 726 -23.52 -18.85 17.55
C GLU A 726 -23.37 -20.33 17.14
N PHE A 727 -22.47 -21.06 17.81
CA PHE A 727 -22.13 -22.45 17.51
C PHE A 727 -22.37 -23.34 18.72
N ASP A 728 -22.77 -24.59 18.47
CA ASP A 728 -22.83 -25.64 19.50
C ASP A 728 -21.42 -26.17 19.79
N SER A 729 -20.59 -25.31 20.39
CA SER A 729 -19.22 -25.64 20.76
C SER A 729 -18.87 -25.00 22.09
N PRO A 730 -18.09 -25.68 22.94
CA PRO A 730 -17.55 -25.07 24.14
C PRO A 730 -16.49 -24.00 23.84
N TRP A 731 -15.96 -23.94 22.61
CA TRP A 731 -14.83 -23.10 22.24
C TRP A 731 -15.27 -21.75 21.66
N SER A 732 -14.71 -20.67 22.18
CA SER A 732 -14.79 -19.34 21.56
C SER A 732 -13.66 -19.11 20.55
N VAL A 733 -12.60 -19.92 20.65
CA VAL A 733 -11.41 -19.89 19.80
C VAL A 733 -11.15 -21.30 19.31
N THR A 734 -11.12 -21.48 18.00
CA THR A 734 -10.71 -22.72 17.35
C THR A 734 -9.84 -22.41 16.13
N MET A 735 -8.58 -22.81 16.20
CA MET A 735 -7.66 -22.82 15.07
C MET A 735 -7.40 -24.26 14.64
N MET A 736 -8.01 -24.67 13.53
CA MET A 736 -7.90 -26.03 13.03
C MET A 736 -6.98 -26.11 11.82
N THR A 737 -6.12 -27.13 11.82
CA THR A 737 -5.19 -27.49 10.77
C THR A 737 -5.70 -28.72 10.03
N VAL A 738 -5.98 -28.57 8.74
CA VAL A 738 -6.30 -29.66 7.82
C VAL A 738 -5.15 -29.81 6.84
N TRP A 739 -4.37 -30.87 7.03
CA TRP A 739 -3.20 -31.20 6.22
C TRP A 739 -3.57 -31.41 4.74
N PRO A 740 -2.76 -30.93 3.78
CA PRO A 740 -1.49 -30.22 3.97
C PRO A 740 -1.61 -28.69 3.92
N ASN A 741 -2.77 -28.11 3.57
CA ASN A 741 -2.79 -26.71 3.13
C ASN A 741 -3.96 -25.86 3.63
N LEU A 742 -4.80 -26.34 4.53
CA LEU A 742 -5.96 -25.60 5.02
C LEU A 742 -5.84 -25.30 6.51
N ILE A 743 -6.11 -24.04 6.85
CA ILE A 743 -6.37 -23.61 8.22
C ILE A 743 -7.80 -23.10 8.27
N VAL A 744 -8.58 -23.60 9.21
CA VAL A 744 -9.95 -23.15 9.47
C VAL A 744 -9.92 -22.35 10.78
N GLN A 745 -10.39 -21.11 10.69
CA GLN A 745 -10.40 -20.15 11.77
C GLN A 745 -11.84 -19.92 12.24
N ARG A 746 -12.06 -20.16 13.53
CA ARG A 746 -13.20 -19.62 14.27
C ARG A 746 -12.67 -18.90 15.51
N GLU A 747 -12.56 -17.59 15.43
CA GLU A 747 -12.05 -16.74 16.51
C GLU A 747 -13.14 -15.74 16.90
N MET A 748 -13.77 -15.94 18.06
CA MET A 748 -15.00 -15.24 18.44
C MET A 748 -16.07 -15.41 17.34
N ASN A 749 -16.48 -14.32 16.68
CA ASN A 749 -17.42 -14.36 15.56
C ASN A 749 -16.74 -14.17 14.20
N THR A 750 -15.41 -14.21 14.15
CA THR A 750 -14.67 -14.14 12.91
C THR A 750 -14.49 -15.53 12.32
N LEU A 751 -14.95 -15.72 11.08
CA LEU A 751 -14.80 -16.96 10.33
C LEU A 751 -13.87 -16.74 9.14
N GLY A 752 -12.93 -17.66 8.95
CA GLY A 752 -11.99 -17.58 7.85
C GLY A 752 -11.35 -18.91 7.51
N VAL A 753 -10.88 -19.02 6.27
CA VAL A 753 -9.99 -20.09 5.83
C VAL A 753 -8.70 -19.51 5.30
N ARG A 754 -7.59 -20.19 5.57
CA ARG A 754 -6.26 -19.83 5.07
C ARG A 754 -5.71 -21.00 4.26
N GLN A 755 -5.35 -20.73 3.02
CA GLN A 755 -4.67 -21.66 2.13
C GLN A 755 -3.17 -21.40 2.17
N ILE A 756 -2.41 -22.43 2.52
CA ILE A 756 -0.95 -22.45 2.42
C ILE A 756 -0.55 -22.83 1.00
N ILE A 757 0.23 -21.97 0.34
CA ILE A 757 0.74 -22.21 -1.02
C ILE A 757 2.27 -22.19 -0.96
N PRO A 758 2.92 -23.36 -0.90
CA PRO A 758 4.38 -23.42 -0.90
C PRO A 758 4.95 -22.90 -2.22
N ASN A 759 5.92 -21.98 -2.16
CA ASN A 759 6.65 -21.49 -3.35
C ASN A 759 8.19 -21.63 -3.21
N GLY A 760 8.63 -22.43 -2.25
CA GLY A 760 10.00 -22.91 -2.09
C GLY A 760 10.21 -23.51 -0.69
N PRO A 761 11.41 -24.01 -0.39
CA PRO A 761 11.75 -24.49 0.95
C PRO A 761 11.75 -23.35 1.99
N ASN A 762 12.01 -22.11 1.57
CA ASN A 762 12.17 -20.97 2.48
C ASN A 762 11.08 -19.90 2.32
N SER A 763 9.99 -20.20 1.59
CA SER A 763 8.91 -19.24 1.37
C SER A 763 7.59 -19.94 1.10
N MET A 764 6.49 -19.27 1.47
CA MET A 764 5.14 -19.64 1.08
C MET A 764 4.25 -18.40 0.90
N VAL A 765 3.19 -18.55 0.12
CA VAL A 765 2.09 -17.58 0.06
C VAL A 765 0.95 -18.07 0.94
N MET A 766 0.43 -17.21 1.80
CA MET A 766 -0.80 -17.46 2.55
C MET A 766 -1.96 -16.69 1.90
N GLN A 767 -3.03 -17.40 1.52
CA GLN A 767 -4.27 -16.80 0.98
C GLN A 767 -5.42 -16.98 1.95
N TRP A 768 -6.06 -15.89 2.34
CA TRP A 768 -7.12 -15.87 3.34
C TRP A 768 -8.43 -15.51 2.69
N THR A 769 -9.49 -16.21 3.06
CA THR A 769 -10.86 -15.87 2.70
C THR A 769 -11.66 -15.71 3.98
N MET A 770 -12.07 -14.48 4.26
CA MET A 770 -12.96 -14.17 5.38
C MET A 770 -14.39 -14.35 4.90
N PHE A 771 -15.22 -15.02 5.69
CA PHE A 771 -16.59 -15.29 5.33
C PHE A 771 -17.55 -15.08 6.50
N GLY A 772 -18.82 -14.94 6.17
CA GLY A 772 -19.96 -15.06 7.06
C GLY A 772 -21.02 -15.91 6.36
N TYR A 773 -22.28 -15.67 6.69
CA TYR A 773 -23.40 -16.38 6.08
C TYR A 773 -24.33 -15.44 5.30
N GLU A 774 -25.05 -15.96 4.32
CA GLU A 774 -26.05 -15.17 3.58
C GLU A 774 -27.19 -14.66 4.48
N ASP A 775 -27.52 -15.40 5.54
CA ASP A 775 -28.54 -15.07 6.54
C ASP A 775 -28.01 -14.21 7.71
N ASP A 776 -26.74 -13.81 7.71
CA ASP A 776 -26.21 -12.86 8.69
C ASP A 776 -26.99 -11.54 8.61
N THR A 777 -27.45 -11.03 9.75
CA THR A 777 -28.03 -9.68 9.83
C THR A 777 -26.97 -8.63 9.46
N PRO A 778 -27.37 -7.43 8.99
CA PRO A 778 -26.42 -6.34 8.75
C PRO A 778 -25.56 -6.01 9.97
N GLU A 779 -26.11 -6.15 11.18
CA GLU A 779 -25.42 -5.97 12.45
C GLU A 779 -24.35 -7.04 12.66
N MET A 780 -24.68 -8.31 12.43
CA MET A 780 -23.73 -9.42 12.56
C MET A 780 -22.61 -9.30 11.52
N GLN A 781 -22.93 -8.97 10.26
CA GLN A 781 -21.92 -8.76 9.24
C GLN A 781 -20.94 -7.64 9.62
N ARG A 782 -21.44 -6.51 10.15
CA ARG A 782 -20.58 -5.43 10.67
C ARG A 782 -19.75 -5.88 11.87
N HIS A 783 -20.31 -6.72 12.73
CA HIS A 783 -19.60 -7.29 13.88
C HIS A 783 -18.42 -8.18 13.45
N ARG A 784 -18.65 -9.12 12.53
CA ARG A 784 -17.59 -9.96 11.94
C ARG A 784 -16.50 -9.11 11.29
N LEU A 785 -16.88 -8.08 10.52
CA LEU A 785 -15.92 -7.17 9.88
C LEU A 785 -15.11 -6.35 10.90
N ARG A 786 -15.71 -5.95 12.02
CA ARG A 786 -15.00 -5.27 13.12
C ARG A 786 -13.91 -6.17 13.69
N GLN A 787 -14.22 -7.44 13.94
CA GLN A 787 -13.29 -8.42 14.49
C GLN A 787 -12.31 -8.99 13.44
N GLY A 788 -12.62 -8.88 12.15
CA GLY A 788 -11.83 -9.50 11.08
C GLY A 788 -10.34 -9.13 11.06
N ASN A 789 -9.96 -7.93 11.53
CA ASN A 789 -8.56 -7.52 11.63
C ASN A 789 -7.83 -8.11 12.86
N LEU A 790 -8.45 -9.00 13.64
CA LEU A 790 -7.77 -9.73 14.72
C LEU A 790 -6.65 -10.60 14.15
N MET A 791 -6.98 -11.39 13.12
CA MET A 791 -6.07 -12.39 12.56
C MET A 791 -5.42 -11.97 11.25
N GLY A 792 -5.85 -10.88 10.61
CA GLY A 792 -5.27 -10.46 9.33
C GLY A 792 -3.73 -10.30 9.36
N PRO A 793 -3.05 -10.25 8.20
CA PRO A 793 -1.58 -10.23 8.14
C PRO A 793 -0.93 -8.96 8.76
N ALA A 794 -1.72 -7.90 8.97
CA ALA A 794 -1.35 -6.71 9.73
C ALA A 794 -2.29 -6.51 10.95
N GLY A 795 -2.91 -7.60 11.39
CA GLY A 795 -3.82 -7.67 12.52
C GLY A 795 -3.11 -7.81 13.84
N PHE A 796 -3.89 -7.88 14.93
CA PHE A 796 -3.35 -7.92 16.29
C PHE A 796 -2.58 -9.20 16.63
N LEU A 797 -2.85 -10.32 15.94
CA LEU A 797 -2.11 -11.58 16.14
C LEU A 797 -1.31 -11.97 14.90
N GLY A 798 -1.93 -11.89 13.72
CA GLY A 798 -1.34 -12.42 12.49
C GLY A 798 0.00 -11.78 12.13
N LEU A 799 0.24 -10.52 12.51
CA LEU A 799 1.53 -9.87 12.31
C LEU A 799 2.64 -10.54 13.14
N GLU A 800 2.36 -10.86 14.40
CA GLU A 800 3.32 -11.43 15.34
C GLU A 800 3.73 -12.85 14.91
N ASP A 801 2.77 -13.68 14.49
CA ASP A 801 3.04 -15.01 13.92
C ASP A 801 3.96 -14.92 12.70
N ASN A 802 3.60 -14.04 11.75
CA ASN A 802 4.33 -13.87 10.50
C ASN A 802 5.80 -13.48 10.75
N GLU A 803 6.04 -12.62 11.73
CA GLU A 803 7.37 -12.17 12.11
C GLU A 803 8.15 -13.26 12.87
N ALA A 804 7.53 -13.94 13.83
CA ALA A 804 8.15 -15.02 14.59
C ALA A 804 8.63 -16.15 13.65
N MET A 805 7.79 -16.56 12.69
CA MET A 805 8.15 -17.60 11.73
C MET A 805 9.32 -17.21 10.83
N LYS A 806 9.41 -15.93 10.45
CA LYS A 806 10.57 -15.42 9.71
C LYS A 806 11.84 -15.55 10.57
N PHE A 807 11.79 -15.20 11.85
CA PHE A 807 12.94 -15.33 12.74
C PHE A 807 13.39 -16.79 12.88
N VAL A 808 12.44 -17.71 13.02
CA VAL A 808 12.73 -19.15 13.05
C VAL A 808 13.41 -19.59 11.75
N GLN A 809 12.85 -19.26 10.58
CA GLN A 809 13.46 -19.62 9.30
C GLN A 809 14.86 -19.02 9.13
N GLU A 810 15.08 -17.76 9.52
CA GLU A 810 16.41 -17.13 9.44
C GLU A 810 17.43 -17.81 10.36
N GLY A 811 17.02 -18.23 11.55
CA GLY A 811 17.83 -19.02 12.46
C GLY A 811 18.23 -20.37 11.87
N VAL A 812 17.25 -21.16 11.43
CA VAL A 812 17.45 -22.50 10.85
C VAL A 812 18.39 -22.48 9.63
N ARG A 813 18.33 -21.42 8.83
CA ARG A 813 19.15 -21.30 7.61
C ARG A 813 20.62 -20.96 7.85
N ARG A 814 20.97 -20.44 9.04
CA ARG A 814 22.29 -19.85 9.34
C ARG A 814 22.97 -20.43 10.58
N SER A 815 22.23 -21.17 11.38
CA SER A 815 22.75 -21.80 12.59
C SER A 815 23.90 -22.76 12.24
N SER A 816 24.95 -22.77 13.06
CA SER A 816 26.00 -23.78 12.97
C SER A 816 25.54 -25.16 13.45
N THR A 817 24.47 -25.23 14.25
CA THR A 817 23.82 -26.45 14.74
C THR A 817 22.73 -26.91 13.78
N GLY A 818 22.56 -28.21 13.52
CA GLY A 818 21.64 -28.75 12.50
C GLY A 818 20.28 -29.27 12.96
N ILE A 819 19.91 -29.08 14.23
CA ILE A 819 18.71 -29.67 14.84
C ILE A 819 17.99 -28.65 15.73
N ASN A 820 16.66 -28.72 15.71
CA ASN A 820 15.76 -28.03 16.64
C ASN A 820 15.27 -29.03 17.69
N HIS A 821 15.07 -28.58 18.93
CA HIS A 821 14.61 -29.43 20.02
C HIS A 821 13.13 -29.20 20.32
N ILE A 822 12.37 -30.29 20.44
CA ILE A 822 10.97 -30.29 20.89
C ILE A 822 10.82 -31.21 22.12
N LYS A 823 11.29 -30.71 23.27
CA LYS A 823 11.41 -31.45 24.55
C LYS A 823 10.40 -31.06 25.61
N LEU A 824 9.43 -30.20 25.30
CA LEU A 824 8.34 -29.90 26.21
C LEU A 824 7.39 -31.11 26.28
N ASP A 825 7.11 -31.58 27.49
CA ASP A 825 6.32 -32.79 27.74
C ASP A 825 6.87 -34.03 26.97
N PRO A 826 8.17 -34.38 27.13
CA PRO A 826 8.97 -35.15 26.16
C PRO A 826 8.59 -36.64 25.99
N GLY A 827 7.46 -37.08 26.56
CA GLY A 827 6.93 -38.44 26.43
C GLY A 827 5.53 -38.51 25.83
N ARG A 828 4.86 -37.37 25.60
CA ARG A 828 3.48 -37.34 25.09
C ARG A 828 3.43 -37.07 23.59
N VAL A 829 2.59 -37.82 22.88
CA VAL A 829 2.30 -37.66 21.45
C VAL A 829 0.78 -37.55 21.28
N GLY A 830 0.33 -36.66 20.39
CA GLY A 830 -1.09 -36.48 20.08
C GLY A 830 -1.75 -35.37 20.90
N THR A 831 -2.97 -35.62 21.36
CA THR A 831 -3.81 -34.65 22.06
C THR A 831 -3.28 -34.30 23.45
N SER A 832 -3.41 -33.02 23.82
CA SER A 832 -3.11 -32.48 25.15
C SER A 832 -4.26 -31.61 25.66
N GLU A 833 -4.60 -31.74 26.94
CA GLU A 833 -5.53 -30.84 27.64
C GLU A 833 -4.82 -29.57 28.18
N SER A 834 -3.49 -29.54 28.10
CA SER A 834 -2.68 -28.37 28.41
C SER A 834 -2.21 -27.69 27.12
N LEU A 835 -2.21 -26.36 27.10
CA LEU A 835 -1.58 -25.55 26.05
C LEU A 835 -0.05 -25.49 26.16
N ILE A 836 0.53 -26.10 27.20
CA ILE A 836 1.99 -26.18 27.41
C ILE A 836 2.43 -27.59 27.05
N SER A 837 2.43 -27.93 25.75
CA SER A 837 2.83 -29.25 25.25
C SER A 837 3.18 -29.17 23.75
N GLU A 838 4.14 -29.99 23.32
CA GLU A 838 4.51 -30.16 21.89
C GLU A 838 4.01 -31.50 21.33
N ALA A 839 3.10 -32.18 22.02
CA ALA A 839 2.62 -33.52 21.66
C ALA A 839 1.98 -33.58 20.26
N ALA A 840 1.27 -32.54 19.85
CA ALA A 840 0.65 -32.45 18.53
C ALA A 840 1.69 -32.27 17.40
N ILE A 841 2.78 -31.53 17.66
CA ILE A 841 3.90 -31.39 16.72
C ILE A 841 4.56 -32.76 16.49
N ARG A 842 4.78 -33.53 17.57
CA ARG A 842 5.32 -34.90 17.47
C ARG A 842 4.42 -35.81 16.63
N ALA A 843 3.09 -35.75 16.82
CA ALA A 843 2.14 -36.52 16.02
C ALA A 843 2.21 -36.15 14.53
N MET A 844 2.26 -34.85 14.22
CA MET A 844 2.41 -34.35 12.85
C MET A 844 3.70 -34.88 12.20
N TYR A 845 4.82 -34.87 12.92
CA TYR A 845 6.10 -35.32 12.36
C TYR A 845 6.24 -36.85 12.25
N ILE A 846 5.53 -37.62 13.06
CA ILE A 846 5.39 -39.07 12.84
C ILE A 846 4.72 -39.31 11.48
N TYR A 847 3.58 -38.66 11.22
CA TYR A 847 2.88 -38.76 9.95
C TYR A 847 3.74 -38.27 8.77
N TYR A 848 4.33 -37.07 8.89
CA TYR A 848 5.18 -36.49 7.85
C TYR A 848 6.30 -37.44 7.43
N ARG A 849 7.02 -38.04 8.38
CA ARG A 849 8.10 -38.98 8.07
C ARG A 849 7.60 -40.24 7.38
N GLN A 850 6.45 -40.75 7.81
CA GLN A 850 5.83 -41.92 7.17
C GLN A 850 5.48 -41.63 5.71
N VAL A 851 4.86 -40.48 5.42
CA VAL A 851 4.52 -40.08 4.04
C VAL A 851 5.78 -39.85 3.20
N MET A 852 6.80 -39.22 3.79
CA MET A 852 8.04 -38.93 3.08
C MET A 852 8.95 -40.16 2.93
N GLY A 853 8.76 -41.21 3.74
CA GLY A 853 9.63 -42.39 3.79
C GLY A 853 11.03 -42.04 4.28
N LEU A 854 11.13 -41.19 5.31
CA LEU A 854 12.42 -40.71 5.83
C LEU A 854 13.00 -41.69 6.87
N PRO A 855 14.24 -42.18 6.70
CA PRO A 855 14.86 -43.11 7.64
C PRO A 855 15.23 -42.43 8.96
N VAL A 856 15.33 -43.21 10.04
CA VAL A 856 15.79 -42.77 11.36
C VAL A 856 17.14 -43.44 11.66
N GLU A 857 18.11 -42.68 12.18
CA GLU A 857 19.41 -43.21 12.59
C GLU A 857 19.26 -44.41 13.55
N GLY A 858 19.89 -45.53 13.19
CA GLY A 858 19.84 -46.76 14.00
C GLY A 858 18.57 -47.60 13.86
N GLY A 859 17.57 -47.16 13.10
CA GLY A 859 16.41 -47.96 12.71
C GLY A 859 16.65 -48.70 11.39
N ALA A 860 16.00 -49.86 11.20
CA ALA A 860 15.92 -50.47 9.87
C ALA A 860 15.01 -49.60 8.98
N ALA A 861 15.45 -49.36 7.74
CA ALA A 861 14.84 -48.46 6.76
C ALA A 861 13.39 -48.81 6.40
#